data_AF-A0A6P8BIX9-F1
#
_entry.id   AF-A0A6P8BIX9-F1
#
_cell.length_a   1.000
_cell.length_b   1.000
_cell.length_c   1.000
_cell.angle_alpha   90.00
_cell.angle_beta   90.00
_cell.angle_gamma   90.00
#
_symmetry.space_group_name_H-M   'P 1'
#
loop_
_entity.id
_entity.type
_entity.pdbx_description
1 polymer ?
#
loop_
_entity_poly.entity_id
_entity_poly.type
_entity_poly.pdbx_seq_one_letter_code
_entity_poly.pdbx_strand_id
1 'polypeptide(L)'
;MGPTTSAAMTEEGMLAPDGSSKTFDAGANGYGRAEAVNAVYIKLLDDAIRDGNPIRAVIRNSGTNSDGRSQDLLTPNGLAQEALMNKIYADAGLDPAKTAFVECHGTGTPTGDPLEANAVGNVFGREGVYIGSVKPNVGHSEGASGLTSLIKGVLALENKTIPPNIKFSEPNPKIRFQDNKLTVPVKPEPWPCGRGERVSINSFGIGGSNAHVILESPPKFVTASRAASTDQISPAEPQPRLLVLSANRATSLQQRVGDIQGYLERCPSAVDDLAYTLACRCEIMAHRAFIVASPDGQIVETSPQAKVLGSDPKVVMIFSGQGAQWAKMGKELVQTDEDFKRDLQGMDRVLKSLPHPPQWSIQDELLAPAESSRISTVELAQPLCTALQVALVNRLRRSGIVPAAVIGHFKHMERLADQYESLLEAVWSSRFCCDEGVDLLLTPPGPTKIPMYSSVLNKPITSSQDLGPSYWVSDLVSRVRFTEAVRLAVQDQGRGSFAKESIMLEVGPHCTLRGPLSQITEASGVDSCRYASALVRGKDARHTSLSALGHLYQCGVDVDWSSSIGVPVAGMTLTNLPNYPWDHSGGSFWYEARVSRESRLRRFGHHRLLGARVPESSGLEPLWRNQLNLVDEPWLADHKVRSDVVFPFAGYIAMAGETLRQTTGLDGVGYRVRNVSVKSAMMLSDESVEVVTSLRPVKLTGSTDSSWFDFCVMSYGKSSRTKHCEGQIKAYNTQGLEPLPAPTPDSMVRAIPSPHWYRSMDEIGVLYGPEFQALSGIVSSTVDNVAKAFIDISSSQREDTASQLHPVAIDACLQLLLVAMVKGVGRNFGKLCVPTAIKDLIVGPKSSSIMEATARSVTS
;
A
#
# COMPACT_ATOMS: atom_id res chain seq x y z
N MET A 1 -6.65 -4.94 -14.62
CA MET A 1 -7.70 -5.43 -15.56
C MET A 1 -8.29 -4.23 -16.29
N GLY A 2 -8.68 -4.37 -17.55
CA GLY A 2 -9.39 -3.31 -18.28
C GLY A 2 -10.88 -3.25 -17.92
N PRO A 3 -11.59 -2.17 -18.31
CA PRO A 3 -13.02 -2.01 -18.02
C PRO A 3 -13.92 -3.08 -18.67
N THR A 4 -13.43 -3.74 -19.72
CA THR A 4 -14.15 -4.80 -20.46
C THR A 4 -14.57 -5.95 -19.56
N THR A 5 -13.73 -6.35 -18.61
CA THR A 5 -14.07 -7.44 -17.68
C THR A 5 -15.23 -7.05 -16.77
N SER A 6 -15.23 -5.82 -16.24
CA SER A 6 -16.36 -5.35 -15.42
C SER A 6 -17.65 -5.27 -16.23
N ALA A 7 -17.57 -4.79 -17.49
CA ALA A 7 -18.74 -4.72 -18.36
C ALA A 7 -19.37 -6.10 -18.61
N ALA A 8 -18.55 -7.10 -18.95
CA ALA A 8 -19.02 -8.47 -19.15
C ALA A 8 -19.68 -9.05 -17.87
N MET A 9 -19.07 -8.84 -16.70
CA MET A 9 -19.63 -9.32 -15.43
C MET A 9 -20.92 -8.59 -15.03
N THR A 10 -21.08 -7.32 -15.42
CA THR A 10 -22.35 -6.60 -15.27
C THR A 10 -23.43 -7.17 -16.19
N GLU A 11 -23.10 -7.48 -17.44
CA GLU A 11 -24.02 -8.13 -18.40
C GLU A 11 -24.48 -9.51 -17.89
N GLU A 12 -23.61 -10.24 -17.21
CA GLU A 12 -23.94 -11.53 -16.56
C GLU A 12 -24.64 -11.37 -15.20
N GLY A 13 -24.94 -10.14 -14.75
CA GLY A 13 -25.68 -9.88 -13.50
C GLY A 13 -24.90 -10.19 -12.22
N MET A 14 -23.57 -10.32 -12.28
CA MET A 14 -22.74 -10.67 -11.12
C MET A 14 -22.41 -9.48 -10.23
N LEU A 15 -22.22 -8.31 -10.85
CA LEU A 15 -21.86 -7.09 -10.15
C LEU A 15 -23.09 -6.35 -9.66
N ALA A 16 -23.03 -5.89 -8.41
CA ALA A 16 -24.08 -5.02 -7.88
C ALA A 16 -24.06 -3.68 -8.62
N PRO A 17 -25.20 -3.16 -9.13
CA PRO A 17 -25.24 -1.88 -9.84
C PRO A 17 -24.75 -0.68 -9.01
N ASP A 18 -24.90 -0.74 -7.69
CA ASP A 18 -24.40 0.26 -6.74
C ASP A 18 -22.94 0.00 -6.28
N GLY A 19 -22.29 -1.02 -6.85
CA GLY A 19 -20.91 -1.38 -6.56
C GLY A 19 -20.71 -1.90 -5.13
N SER A 20 -21.74 -2.48 -4.50
CA SER A 20 -21.72 -2.84 -3.09
C SER A 20 -22.16 -4.27 -2.81
N SER A 21 -21.36 -5.02 -2.05
CA SER A 21 -21.76 -6.32 -1.50
C SER A 21 -22.66 -6.18 -0.28
N LYS A 22 -23.94 -6.55 -0.43
CA LYS A 22 -24.95 -6.56 0.65
C LYS A 22 -25.11 -7.97 1.21
N THR A 23 -24.04 -8.47 1.84
CA THR A 23 -23.94 -9.87 2.26
C THR A 23 -25.05 -10.25 3.24
N PHE A 24 -25.78 -11.32 2.93
CA PHE A 24 -26.92 -11.88 3.67
C PHE A 24 -28.19 -11.01 3.77
N ASP A 25 -28.19 -9.83 3.17
CA ASP A 25 -29.34 -8.93 3.18
C ASP A 25 -30.39 -9.34 2.14
N ALA A 26 -31.66 -8.97 2.36
CA ALA A 26 -32.74 -9.18 1.41
C ALA A 26 -32.51 -8.42 0.09
N GLY A 27 -31.82 -7.28 0.12
CA GLY A 27 -31.44 -6.46 -1.03
C GLY A 27 -30.18 -6.92 -1.77
N ALA A 28 -29.65 -8.12 -1.47
CA ALA A 28 -28.50 -8.74 -2.14
C ALA A 28 -28.72 -8.85 -3.67
N ASN A 29 -27.92 -8.12 -4.45
CA ASN A 29 -28.08 -7.96 -5.89
C ASN A 29 -26.75 -8.06 -6.67
N GLY A 30 -25.78 -8.77 -6.11
CA GLY A 30 -24.43 -8.92 -6.69
C GLY A 30 -23.35 -8.43 -5.72
N TYR A 31 -22.12 -8.32 -6.23
CA TYR A 31 -20.99 -7.88 -5.41
C TYR A 31 -20.31 -6.62 -5.94
N GLY A 32 -19.70 -5.86 -5.03
CA GLY A 32 -18.83 -4.74 -5.38
C GLY A 32 -17.41 -5.21 -5.62
N ARG A 33 -16.82 -4.95 -6.79
CA ARG A 33 -15.43 -5.33 -7.06
C ARG A 33 -14.46 -4.46 -6.26
N ALA A 34 -13.33 -5.04 -5.88
CA ALA A 34 -12.24 -4.33 -5.23
C ALA A 34 -10.87 -4.82 -5.71
N GLU A 35 -9.84 -4.08 -5.31
CA GLU A 35 -8.44 -4.44 -5.54
C GLU A 35 -7.77 -4.75 -4.20
N ALA A 36 -6.98 -5.82 -4.15
CA ALA A 36 -6.14 -6.10 -2.99
C ALA A 36 -4.89 -6.86 -3.42
N VAL A 37 -3.77 -6.55 -2.75
CA VAL A 37 -2.54 -7.35 -2.78
C VAL A 37 -2.26 -7.78 -1.35
N ASN A 38 -2.40 -9.07 -1.10
CA ASN A 38 -2.22 -9.66 0.23
C ASN A 38 -0.98 -10.56 0.22
N ALA A 39 -0.16 -10.46 1.27
CA ALA A 39 0.95 -11.37 1.50
C ALA A 39 0.83 -11.95 2.91
N VAL A 40 0.94 -13.26 3.02
CA VAL A 40 0.97 -13.99 4.30
C VAL A 40 2.16 -14.93 4.29
N TYR A 41 2.95 -14.91 5.35
CA TYR A 41 4.08 -15.82 5.53
C TYR A 41 3.61 -17.00 6.36
N ILE A 42 3.72 -18.20 5.80
CA ILE A 42 3.27 -19.45 6.45
C ILE A 42 4.49 -20.31 6.68
N LYS A 43 4.50 -20.98 7.84
CA LYS A 43 5.55 -21.91 8.24
C LYS A 43 4.93 -23.04 9.04
N LEU A 44 5.62 -24.18 9.12
CA LEU A 44 5.29 -25.18 10.12
C LEU A 44 5.42 -24.57 11.52
N LEU A 45 4.50 -24.94 12.42
CA LEU A 45 4.43 -24.37 13.75
C LEU A 45 5.73 -24.58 14.54
N ASP A 46 6.29 -25.79 14.48
CA ASP A 46 7.54 -26.13 15.17
C ASP A 46 8.72 -25.31 14.64
N ASP A 47 8.79 -25.08 13.32
CA ASP A 47 9.83 -24.23 12.75
C ASP A 47 9.63 -22.75 13.14
N ALA A 48 8.39 -22.28 13.28
CA ALA A 48 8.10 -20.90 13.69
C ALA A 48 8.50 -20.68 15.16
N ILE A 49 8.25 -21.67 16.02
CA ILE A 49 8.68 -21.68 17.42
C ILE A 49 10.21 -21.73 17.50
N ARG A 50 10.86 -22.67 16.78
CA ARG A 50 12.32 -22.83 16.74
C ARG A 50 13.03 -21.53 16.35
N ASP A 51 12.53 -20.86 15.32
CA ASP A 51 13.17 -19.64 14.80
C ASP A 51 12.72 -18.37 15.55
N GLY A 52 11.81 -18.50 16.52
CA GLY A 52 11.26 -17.38 17.30
C GLY A 52 10.46 -16.38 16.46
N ASN A 53 9.76 -16.85 15.42
CA ASN A 53 8.92 -15.99 14.58
C ASN A 53 7.62 -15.63 15.33
N PRO A 54 7.09 -14.40 15.17
CA PRO A 54 5.83 -14.02 15.77
C PRO A 54 4.66 -14.81 15.14
N ILE A 55 4.03 -15.68 15.91
CA ILE A 55 2.88 -16.48 15.47
C ILE A 55 1.61 -15.67 15.71
N ARG A 56 0.97 -15.22 14.62
CA ARG A 56 -0.25 -14.40 14.62
C ARG A 56 -1.52 -15.26 14.75
N ALA A 57 -1.54 -16.40 14.06
CA ALA A 57 -2.58 -17.44 14.14
C ALA A 57 -2.00 -18.79 13.70
N VAL A 58 -2.71 -19.88 13.99
CA VAL A 58 -2.34 -21.23 13.55
C VAL A 58 -3.38 -21.73 12.55
N ILE A 59 -2.93 -22.06 11.34
CA ILE A 59 -3.75 -22.79 10.35
C ILE A 59 -3.81 -24.24 10.78
N ARG A 60 -4.95 -24.68 11.32
CA ARG A 60 -5.16 -26.05 11.79
C ARG A 60 -5.29 -27.04 10.66
N ASN A 61 -6.00 -26.64 9.61
CA ASN A 61 -6.18 -27.39 8.39
C ASN A 61 -6.68 -26.46 7.28
N SER A 62 -6.42 -26.83 6.03
CA SER A 62 -6.97 -26.18 4.85
C SER A 62 -7.22 -27.21 3.76
N GLY A 63 -8.21 -26.96 2.91
CA GLY A 63 -8.52 -27.88 1.83
C GLY A 63 -9.38 -27.23 0.76
N THR A 64 -9.48 -27.94 -0.37
CA THR A 64 -10.26 -27.52 -1.52
C THR A 64 -11.11 -28.67 -2.05
N ASN A 65 -12.23 -28.33 -2.69
CA ASN A 65 -12.99 -29.24 -3.55
C ASN A 65 -13.63 -28.47 -4.71
N SER A 66 -14.52 -29.13 -5.45
CA SER A 66 -15.30 -28.51 -6.51
C SER A 66 -16.78 -28.85 -6.39
N ASP A 67 -17.63 -27.93 -6.85
CA ASP A 67 -19.08 -28.06 -6.93
C ASP A 67 -19.55 -29.19 -7.86
N GLY A 68 -18.69 -29.61 -8.79
CA GLY A 68 -18.99 -30.66 -9.77
C GLY A 68 -20.07 -30.22 -10.75
N ARG A 69 -21.04 -31.09 -11.03
CA ARG A 69 -22.17 -30.77 -11.93
C ARG A 69 -23.30 -30.09 -11.16
N SER A 70 -23.38 -28.77 -11.27
CA SER A 70 -24.47 -27.90 -10.82
C SER A 70 -25.50 -27.64 -11.94
N GLN A 71 -26.52 -26.81 -11.67
CA GLN A 71 -27.53 -26.41 -12.68
C GLN A 71 -26.90 -25.72 -13.88
N ASP A 72 -25.91 -24.85 -13.63
CA ASP A 72 -25.02 -24.25 -14.62
C ASP A 72 -23.64 -24.01 -13.98
N LEU A 73 -22.66 -23.57 -14.78
CA LEU A 73 -21.28 -23.36 -14.34
C LEU A 73 -21.13 -22.30 -13.24
N LEU A 74 -22.06 -21.36 -13.15
CA LEU A 74 -21.97 -20.18 -12.28
C LEU A 74 -22.72 -20.37 -10.96
N THR A 75 -23.63 -21.33 -10.91
CA THR A 75 -24.45 -21.65 -9.75
C THR A 75 -23.66 -22.50 -8.75
N PRO A 76 -23.45 -22.01 -7.51
CA PRO A 76 -22.70 -22.75 -6.50
C PRO A 76 -23.45 -23.98 -5.99
N ASN A 77 -22.74 -24.92 -5.38
CA ASN A 77 -23.31 -26.15 -4.82
C ASN A 77 -23.14 -26.24 -3.29
N GLY A 78 -24.21 -25.95 -2.55
CA GLY A 78 -24.21 -26.00 -1.08
C GLY A 78 -23.79 -27.36 -0.50
N LEU A 79 -24.16 -28.49 -1.11
CA LEU A 79 -23.77 -29.82 -0.62
C LEU A 79 -22.27 -30.07 -0.77
N ALA A 80 -21.66 -29.57 -1.86
CA ALA A 80 -20.22 -29.65 -2.04
C ALA A 80 -19.49 -28.80 -0.99
N GLN A 81 -20.01 -27.60 -0.68
CA GLN A 81 -19.47 -26.73 0.36
C GLN A 81 -19.58 -27.37 1.75
N GLU A 82 -20.72 -27.99 2.10
CA GLU A 82 -20.89 -28.77 3.34
C GLU A 82 -19.90 -29.93 3.44
N ALA A 83 -19.75 -30.70 2.36
CA ALA A 83 -18.83 -31.82 2.32
C ALA A 83 -17.37 -31.38 2.54
N LEU A 84 -16.98 -30.23 1.97
CA LEU A 84 -15.65 -29.65 2.20
C LEU A 84 -15.42 -29.30 3.66
N MET A 85 -16.37 -28.57 4.27
CA MET A 85 -16.26 -28.13 5.67
C MET A 85 -16.23 -29.33 6.62
N ASN A 86 -17.12 -30.30 6.44
CA ASN A 86 -17.14 -31.53 7.25
C ASN A 86 -15.83 -32.32 7.14
N LYS A 87 -15.30 -32.49 5.92
CA LYS A 87 -14.04 -33.21 5.70
C LYS A 87 -12.88 -32.54 6.42
N ILE A 88 -12.69 -31.23 6.26
CA ILE A 88 -11.53 -30.52 6.83
C ILE A 88 -11.60 -30.53 8.36
N TYR A 89 -12.79 -30.42 8.95
CA TYR A 89 -12.98 -30.56 10.40
C TYR A 89 -12.72 -31.98 10.90
N ALA A 90 -13.19 -32.99 10.18
CA ALA A 90 -12.92 -34.39 10.50
C ALA A 90 -11.42 -34.71 10.43
N ASP A 91 -10.74 -34.30 9.36
CA ASP A 91 -9.29 -34.47 9.18
C ASP A 91 -8.48 -33.75 10.29
N ALA A 92 -8.99 -32.64 10.82
CA ALA A 92 -8.38 -31.91 11.93
C ALA A 92 -8.73 -32.47 13.32
N GLY A 93 -9.66 -33.43 13.41
CA GLY A 93 -10.18 -33.95 14.67
C GLY A 93 -10.93 -32.91 15.51
N LEU A 94 -11.60 -31.95 14.86
CA LEU A 94 -12.26 -30.82 15.51
C LEU A 94 -13.77 -30.93 15.43
N ASP A 95 -14.47 -30.58 16.52
CA ASP A 95 -15.93 -30.39 16.51
C ASP A 95 -16.27 -29.03 15.87
N PRO A 96 -17.02 -28.99 14.74
CA PRO A 96 -17.46 -27.75 14.11
C PRO A 96 -18.29 -26.87 15.05
N ALA A 97 -19.13 -27.44 15.91
CA ALA A 97 -20.04 -26.68 16.78
C ALA A 97 -19.29 -25.78 17.77
N LYS A 98 -18.02 -26.05 18.07
CA LYS A 98 -17.19 -25.21 18.94
C LYS A 98 -16.62 -23.96 18.25
N THR A 99 -16.82 -23.82 16.94
CA THR A 99 -16.34 -22.68 16.15
C THR A 99 -17.22 -21.47 16.43
N ALA A 100 -16.61 -20.38 16.88
CA ALA A 100 -17.34 -19.16 17.24
C ALA A 100 -17.79 -18.38 16.00
N PHE A 101 -16.91 -18.30 14.99
CA PHE A 101 -17.08 -17.40 13.86
C PHE A 101 -16.73 -18.09 12.53
N VAL A 102 -17.59 -17.90 11.54
CA VAL A 102 -17.38 -18.33 10.15
C VAL A 102 -17.35 -17.07 9.27
N GLU A 103 -16.18 -16.81 8.71
CA GLU A 103 -15.97 -15.82 7.67
C GLU A 103 -16.36 -16.45 6.32
N CYS A 104 -17.58 -16.17 5.89
CA CYS A 104 -18.15 -16.68 4.65
C CYS A 104 -17.52 -16.03 3.42
N HIS A 105 -17.68 -16.69 2.27
CA HIS A 105 -17.46 -16.07 0.98
C HIS A 105 -18.40 -14.87 0.81
N GLY A 106 -19.70 -15.00 1.07
CA GLY A 106 -20.62 -13.90 1.36
C GLY A 106 -20.50 -12.72 0.40
N THR A 107 -20.81 -12.96 -0.87
CA THR A 107 -20.66 -11.98 -1.98
C THR A 107 -21.75 -10.91 -1.99
N GLY A 108 -22.92 -11.18 -1.43
CA GLY A 108 -24.13 -10.40 -1.67
C GLY A 108 -24.87 -10.85 -2.94
N THR A 109 -24.63 -12.07 -3.42
CA THR A 109 -25.38 -12.60 -4.57
C THR A 109 -26.70 -13.23 -4.12
N PRO A 110 -27.80 -13.04 -4.86
CA PRO A 110 -29.13 -13.52 -4.45
C PRO A 110 -29.27 -15.05 -4.39
N THR A 111 -28.35 -15.78 -5.03
CA THR A 111 -28.32 -17.25 -5.06
C THR A 111 -27.19 -17.82 -4.19
N GLY A 112 -25.99 -17.24 -4.25
CA GLY A 112 -24.82 -17.77 -3.55
C GLY A 112 -24.91 -17.62 -2.03
N ASP A 113 -25.31 -16.45 -1.54
CA ASP A 113 -25.39 -16.17 -0.10
C ASP A 113 -26.36 -17.13 0.62
N PRO A 114 -27.58 -17.40 0.12
CA PRO A 114 -28.47 -18.41 0.71
C PRO A 114 -27.89 -19.81 0.75
N LEU A 115 -27.23 -20.26 -0.32
CA LEU A 115 -26.67 -21.62 -0.38
C LEU A 115 -25.54 -21.79 0.63
N GLU A 116 -24.61 -20.82 0.67
CA GLU A 116 -23.49 -20.85 1.60
C GLU A 116 -23.96 -20.74 3.06
N ALA A 117 -24.82 -19.77 3.39
CA ALA A 117 -25.23 -19.55 4.78
C ALA A 117 -26.00 -20.76 5.33
N ASN A 118 -26.81 -21.41 4.51
CA ASN A 118 -27.50 -22.64 4.89
C ASN A 118 -26.53 -23.83 5.07
N ALA A 119 -25.52 -23.95 4.20
CA ALA A 119 -24.45 -24.96 4.34
C ALA A 119 -23.65 -24.77 5.64
N VAL A 120 -23.28 -23.53 5.95
CA VAL A 120 -22.63 -23.16 7.21
C VAL A 120 -23.55 -23.49 8.39
N GLY A 121 -24.83 -23.17 8.29
CA GLY A 121 -25.82 -23.51 9.31
C GLY A 121 -25.92 -25.01 9.60
N ASN A 122 -25.92 -25.84 8.56
CA ASN A 122 -25.99 -27.30 8.70
C ASN A 122 -24.74 -27.89 9.39
N VAL A 123 -23.56 -27.30 9.18
CA VAL A 123 -22.29 -27.80 9.75
C VAL A 123 -22.02 -27.22 11.15
N PHE A 124 -22.26 -25.92 11.35
CA PHE A 124 -21.83 -25.19 12.55
C PHE A 124 -22.97 -24.79 13.50
N GLY A 125 -24.23 -24.82 13.04
CA GLY A 125 -25.37 -24.20 13.71
C GLY A 125 -25.85 -24.87 15.00
N ARG A 126 -25.34 -26.06 15.36
CA ARG A 126 -25.85 -26.85 16.51
C ARG A 126 -25.95 -26.04 17.81
N GLU A 127 -24.89 -25.31 18.15
CA GLU A 127 -24.82 -24.44 19.33
C GLU A 127 -25.08 -22.96 18.98
N GLY A 128 -25.28 -22.63 17.70
CA GLY A 128 -25.29 -21.27 17.18
C GLY A 128 -23.89 -20.79 16.80
N VAL A 129 -23.80 -19.92 15.79
CA VAL A 129 -22.55 -19.46 15.20
C VAL A 129 -22.68 -18.05 14.65
N TYR A 130 -21.62 -17.25 14.77
CA TYR A 130 -21.54 -15.97 14.10
C TYR A 130 -21.08 -16.16 12.65
N ILE A 131 -21.75 -15.50 11.72
CA ILE A 131 -21.37 -15.49 10.30
C ILE A 131 -21.12 -14.06 9.84
N GLY A 132 -20.15 -13.86 8.95
CA GLY A 132 -19.83 -12.55 8.41
C GLY A 132 -19.03 -12.64 7.11
N SER A 133 -18.83 -11.50 6.46
CA SER A 133 -17.94 -11.35 5.30
C SER A 133 -17.19 -10.03 5.40
N VAL A 134 -15.98 -9.97 4.85
CA VAL A 134 -15.17 -8.75 4.74
C VAL A 134 -15.58 -7.91 3.53
N LYS A 135 -16.28 -8.52 2.56
CA LYS A 135 -16.60 -7.91 1.26
C LYS A 135 -17.53 -6.70 1.37
N PRO A 136 -18.48 -6.60 2.31
CA PRO A 136 -19.21 -5.35 2.51
C PRO A 136 -18.31 -4.16 2.85
N ASN A 137 -17.21 -4.41 3.58
CA ASN A 137 -16.28 -3.38 4.08
C ASN A 137 -15.24 -2.96 3.03
N VAL A 138 -14.67 -3.92 2.30
CA VAL A 138 -13.52 -3.65 1.40
C VAL A 138 -13.77 -4.05 -0.05
N GLY A 139 -14.97 -4.53 -0.37
CA GLY A 139 -15.34 -5.12 -1.65
C GLY A 139 -14.74 -6.52 -1.89
N HIS A 140 -15.14 -7.12 -2.99
CA HIS A 140 -14.66 -8.43 -3.43
C HIS A 140 -13.41 -8.26 -4.29
N SER A 141 -12.25 -8.58 -3.71
CA SER A 141 -10.93 -8.55 -4.35
C SER A 141 -10.62 -9.78 -5.24
N GLU A 142 -11.65 -10.47 -5.72
CA GLU A 142 -11.54 -11.65 -6.59
C GLU A 142 -10.54 -12.69 -6.06
N GLY A 143 -9.48 -12.99 -6.81
CA GLY A 143 -8.45 -13.96 -6.43
C GLY A 143 -7.73 -13.66 -5.10
N ALA A 144 -7.73 -12.41 -4.63
CA ALA A 144 -7.15 -12.04 -3.34
C ALA A 144 -8.11 -12.20 -2.15
N SER A 145 -9.40 -12.46 -2.38
CA SER A 145 -10.44 -12.39 -1.35
C SER A 145 -10.33 -13.44 -0.26
N GLY A 146 -9.84 -14.64 -0.58
CA GLY A 146 -9.57 -15.66 0.43
C GLY A 146 -8.54 -15.18 1.46
N LEU A 147 -7.45 -14.55 1.00
CA LEU A 147 -6.42 -14.00 1.89
C LEU A 147 -6.89 -12.75 2.63
N THR A 148 -7.71 -11.89 2.02
CA THR A 148 -8.33 -10.76 2.74
C THR A 148 -9.18 -11.26 3.92
N SER A 149 -9.94 -12.34 3.68
CA SER A 149 -10.77 -13.00 4.71
C SER A 149 -9.90 -13.65 5.79
N LEU A 150 -8.78 -14.27 5.40
CA LEU A 150 -7.75 -14.79 6.31
C LEU A 150 -7.20 -13.71 7.24
N ILE A 151 -6.81 -12.57 6.69
CA ILE A 151 -6.30 -11.43 7.47
C ILE A 151 -7.35 -10.92 8.46
N LYS A 152 -8.63 -10.78 8.04
CA LYS A 152 -9.73 -10.44 8.96
C LYS A 152 -9.85 -11.46 10.09
N GLY A 153 -9.78 -12.76 9.79
CA GLY A 153 -9.83 -13.83 10.78
C GLY A 153 -8.69 -13.77 11.80
N VAL A 154 -7.47 -13.50 11.35
CA VAL A 154 -6.29 -13.30 12.22
C VAL A 154 -6.49 -12.10 13.14
N LEU A 155 -6.89 -10.95 12.59
CA LEU A 155 -7.13 -9.74 13.38
C LEU A 155 -8.27 -9.91 14.38
N ALA A 156 -9.31 -10.67 14.02
CA ALA A 156 -10.43 -10.97 14.91
C ALA A 156 -9.97 -11.79 16.15
N LEU A 157 -9.12 -12.80 15.93
CA LEU A 157 -8.56 -13.64 17.00
C LEU A 157 -7.64 -12.83 17.93
N GLU A 158 -6.75 -12.00 17.37
CA GLU A 158 -5.80 -11.19 18.15
C GLU A 158 -6.49 -10.17 19.05
N ASN A 159 -7.52 -9.52 18.52
CA ASN A 159 -8.29 -8.52 19.25
C ASN A 159 -9.43 -9.14 20.07
N LYS A 160 -9.57 -10.47 20.04
CA LYS A 160 -10.66 -11.23 20.70
C LYS A 160 -12.05 -10.62 20.45
N THR A 161 -12.26 -10.15 19.23
CA THR A 161 -13.44 -9.38 18.82
C THR A 161 -13.87 -9.85 17.45
N ILE A 162 -15.15 -10.20 17.30
CA ILE A 162 -15.77 -10.52 16.02
C ILE A 162 -16.17 -9.20 15.34
N PRO A 163 -15.60 -8.86 14.16
CA PRO A 163 -15.86 -7.60 13.50
C PRO A 163 -17.30 -7.51 12.95
N PRO A 164 -17.90 -6.31 12.90
CA PRO A 164 -19.23 -6.13 12.34
C PRO A 164 -19.26 -6.34 10.82
N ASN A 165 -20.38 -6.89 10.34
CA ASN A 165 -20.78 -6.98 8.95
C ASN A 165 -21.63 -5.75 8.62
N ILE A 166 -21.08 -4.83 7.83
CA ILE A 166 -21.81 -3.63 7.42
C ILE A 166 -22.82 -3.94 6.31
N LYS A 167 -23.78 -3.02 6.08
CA LYS A 167 -24.80 -3.13 5.01
C LYS A 167 -25.72 -4.36 5.13
N PHE A 168 -26.03 -4.71 6.37
CA PHE A 168 -27.03 -5.72 6.73
C PHE A 168 -28.14 -5.05 7.54
N SER A 169 -29.32 -4.92 6.93
CA SER A 169 -30.48 -4.22 7.47
C SER A 169 -31.68 -5.16 7.57
N GLU A 170 -31.99 -5.87 6.48
CA GLU A 170 -33.12 -6.80 6.41
C GLU A 170 -32.62 -8.21 6.12
N PRO A 171 -32.84 -9.20 7.02
CA PRO A 171 -32.36 -10.56 6.80
C PRO A 171 -32.99 -11.20 5.55
N ASN A 172 -32.16 -11.80 4.69
CA ASN A 172 -32.66 -12.49 3.49
C ASN A 172 -33.55 -13.68 3.86
N PRO A 173 -34.82 -13.74 3.40
CA PRO A 173 -35.77 -14.80 3.78
C PRO A 173 -35.40 -16.19 3.27
N LYS A 174 -34.48 -16.30 2.31
CA LYS A 174 -33.98 -17.60 1.80
C LYS A 174 -32.92 -18.23 2.72
N ILE A 175 -32.41 -17.49 3.71
CA ILE A 175 -31.45 -17.98 4.71
C ILE A 175 -32.21 -18.40 5.97
N ARG A 176 -31.98 -19.63 6.42
CA ARG A 176 -32.63 -20.18 7.63
C ARG A 176 -31.94 -19.69 8.92
N PHE A 177 -31.96 -18.39 9.18
CA PHE A 177 -31.25 -17.80 10.33
C PHE A 177 -31.67 -18.38 11.68
N GLN A 178 -32.98 -18.55 11.90
CA GLN A 178 -33.52 -19.06 13.16
C GLN A 178 -33.26 -20.57 13.31
N ASP A 179 -33.61 -21.37 12.31
CA ASP A 179 -33.45 -22.84 12.37
C ASP A 179 -31.99 -23.25 12.55
N ASN A 180 -31.07 -22.54 11.90
CA ASN A 180 -29.64 -22.81 11.94
C ASN A 180 -28.87 -21.98 12.98
N LYS A 181 -29.59 -21.21 13.82
CA LYS A 181 -29.00 -20.35 14.88
C LYS A 181 -27.85 -19.46 14.39
N LEU A 182 -28.01 -18.87 13.21
CA LEU A 182 -27.00 -18.01 12.57
C LEU A 182 -27.15 -16.57 13.07
N THR A 183 -26.04 -15.95 13.47
CA THR A 183 -26.01 -14.55 13.93
C THR A 183 -25.08 -13.71 13.05
N VAL A 184 -25.58 -12.62 12.47
CA VAL A 184 -24.76 -11.64 11.74
C VAL A 184 -24.41 -10.49 12.69
N PRO A 185 -23.15 -10.27 13.05
CA PRO A 185 -22.76 -9.20 13.96
C PRO A 185 -22.85 -7.85 13.24
N VAL A 186 -23.63 -6.88 13.72
CA VAL A 186 -23.71 -5.51 13.15
C VAL A 186 -22.91 -4.47 13.95
N LYS A 187 -22.39 -4.89 15.10
CA LYS A 187 -21.48 -4.13 15.97
C LYS A 187 -20.29 -5.04 16.34
N PRO A 188 -19.16 -4.49 16.81
CA PRO A 188 -18.08 -5.30 17.33
C PRO A 188 -18.57 -6.16 18.51
N GLU A 189 -18.49 -7.48 18.37
CA GLU A 189 -18.91 -8.42 19.41
C GLU A 189 -17.68 -9.02 20.11
N PRO A 190 -17.65 -9.11 21.45
CA PRO A 190 -16.58 -9.81 22.14
C PRO A 190 -16.59 -11.31 21.78
N TRP A 191 -15.44 -11.97 21.87
CA TRP A 191 -15.38 -13.40 21.61
C TRP A 191 -16.28 -14.18 22.59
N PRO A 192 -17.16 -15.08 22.10
CA PRO A 192 -18.12 -15.75 22.96
C PRO A 192 -17.45 -16.71 23.96
N CYS A 193 -17.83 -16.60 25.24
CA CYS A 193 -17.36 -17.48 26.31
C CYS A 193 -17.72 -18.95 26.03
N GLY A 194 -16.82 -19.87 26.38
CA GLY A 194 -17.02 -21.31 26.20
C GLY A 194 -16.87 -21.82 24.76
N ARG A 195 -16.67 -20.93 23.78
CA ARG A 195 -16.34 -21.30 22.40
C ARG A 195 -14.83 -21.36 22.17
N GLY A 196 -14.41 -22.07 21.13
CA GLY A 196 -13.03 -22.01 20.69
C GLY A 196 -12.71 -20.61 20.16
N GLU A 197 -11.53 -20.08 20.51
CA GLU A 197 -10.86 -19.00 19.75
C GLU A 197 -10.44 -19.55 18.37
N ARG A 198 -11.45 -19.78 17.51
CA ARG A 198 -11.37 -20.43 16.20
C ARG A 198 -12.24 -19.70 15.18
N VAL A 199 -11.68 -19.49 14.00
CA VAL A 199 -12.37 -18.94 12.82
C VAL A 199 -12.32 -19.95 11.68
N SER A 200 -13.46 -20.18 11.05
CA SER A 200 -13.55 -20.86 9.76
C SER A 200 -13.65 -19.85 8.65
N ILE A 201 -13.02 -20.12 7.51
CA ILE A 201 -12.95 -19.17 6.39
C ILE A 201 -13.29 -19.89 5.10
N ASN A 202 -14.28 -19.36 4.37
CA ASN A 202 -14.69 -19.84 3.06
C ASN A 202 -14.20 -18.90 1.95
N SER A 203 -13.82 -19.48 0.82
CA SER A 203 -13.54 -18.75 -0.41
C SER A 203 -13.96 -19.59 -1.60
N PHE A 204 -14.97 -19.14 -2.34
CA PHE A 204 -15.56 -19.88 -3.45
C PHE A 204 -15.33 -19.12 -4.75
N GLY A 205 -14.61 -19.74 -5.68
CA GLY A 205 -14.32 -19.14 -6.98
C GLY A 205 -15.48 -19.35 -7.95
N ILE A 206 -15.67 -18.38 -8.83
CA ILE A 206 -16.58 -18.53 -9.96
C ILE A 206 -16.17 -19.75 -10.81
N GLY A 207 -17.14 -20.59 -11.18
CA GLY A 207 -16.88 -21.91 -11.77
C GLY A 207 -16.84 -23.07 -10.76
N GLY A 208 -17.06 -22.82 -9.47
CA GLY A 208 -17.31 -23.86 -8.47
C GLY A 208 -16.05 -24.50 -7.90
N SER A 209 -14.97 -23.74 -7.74
CA SER A 209 -13.78 -24.17 -6.99
C SER A 209 -13.82 -23.61 -5.58
N ASN A 210 -13.92 -24.48 -4.58
CA ASN A 210 -14.10 -24.07 -3.20
C ASN A 210 -12.83 -24.26 -2.38
N ALA A 211 -12.55 -23.34 -1.48
CA ALA A 211 -11.50 -23.44 -0.48
C ALA A 211 -12.06 -23.16 0.92
N HIS A 212 -11.56 -23.90 1.91
CA HIS A 212 -11.90 -23.69 3.31
C HIS A 212 -10.66 -23.80 4.20
N VAL A 213 -10.58 -22.94 5.22
CA VAL A 213 -9.45 -22.85 6.15
C VAL A 213 -9.96 -22.75 7.59
N ILE A 214 -9.28 -23.46 8.50
CA ILE A 214 -9.52 -23.36 9.95
C ILE A 214 -8.34 -22.63 10.60
N LEU A 215 -8.62 -21.51 11.27
CA LEU A 215 -7.66 -20.75 12.07
C LEU A 215 -7.94 -20.89 13.57
N GLU A 216 -6.90 -20.99 14.38
CA GLU A 216 -6.98 -20.90 15.84
C GLU A 216 -5.98 -19.91 16.44
N SER A 217 -6.33 -19.41 17.62
CA SER A 217 -5.52 -18.49 18.41
C SER A 217 -4.21 -19.13 18.91
N PRO A 218 -3.04 -18.45 18.78
CA PRO A 218 -1.72 -18.99 19.12
C PRO A 218 -1.48 -19.45 20.57
N PRO A 219 -1.98 -18.77 21.64
CA PRO A 219 -1.61 -19.07 23.03
C PRO A 219 -1.81 -20.53 23.43
N LYS A 220 -2.81 -21.21 22.88
CA LYS A 220 -3.05 -22.65 23.14
C LYS A 220 -1.86 -23.54 22.78
N PHE A 221 -1.02 -23.10 21.84
CA PHE A 221 0.11 -23.86 21.33
C PHE A 221 1.46 -23.36 21.86
N VAL A 222 1.58 -22.04 22.06
CA VAL A 222 2.86 -21.41 22.43
C VAL A 222 3.10 -21.41 23.95
N THR A 223 2.05 -21.34 24.78
CA THR A 223 2.20 -21.27 26.26
C THR A 223 2.78 -22.56 26.84
N ALA A 224 2.53 -23.71 26.20
CA ALA A 224 3.11 -24.99 26.58
C ALA A 224 4.63 -25.08 26.36
N SER A 225 5.18 -24.27 25.44
CA SER A 225 6.62 -24.26 25.12
C SER A 225 7.40 -23.20 25.90
N ARG A 226 6.78 -22.06 26.28
CA ARG A 226 7.47 -20.96 27.01
C ARG A 226 7.60 -21.21 28.52
N ALA A 227 6.67 -21.95 29.13
CA ALA A 227 6.76 -22.29 30.56
C ALA A 227 8.01 -23.12 30.91
N ALA A 228 8.65 -23.77 29.92
CA ALA A 228 9.90 -24.51 30.11
C ALA A 228 11.17 -23.64 30.00
N SER A 229 11.09 -22.39 29.50
CA SER A 229 12.26 -21.55 29.19
C SER A 229 12.38 -20.27 30.01
N THR A 230 11.35 -19.87 30.77
CA THR A 230 11.32 -18.60 31.53
C THR A 230 11.81 -18.70 32.98
N ASP A 231 12.10 -19.89 33.49
CA ASP A 231 12.48 -20.10 34.90
C ASP A 231 13.94 -19.76 35.25
N GLN A 232 14.74 -19.21 34.32
CA GLN A 232 16.19 -19.02 34.57
C GLN A 232 16.80 -17.65 34.22
N ILE A 233 16.01 -16.63 33.85
CA ILE A 233 16.59 -15.30 33.53
C ILE A 233 16.14 -14.29 34.59
N SER A 234 17.04 -13.97 35.52
CA SER A 234 16.88 -12.86 36.46
C SER A 234 16.58 -11.57 35.68
N PRO A 235 15.67 -10.68 36.16
CA PRO A 235 15.41 -9.41 35.49
C PRO A 235 16.72 -8.61 35.40
N ALA A 236 17.23 -8.42 34.19
CA ALA A 236 18.38 -7.56 33.96
C ALA A 236 18.01 -6.12 34.34
N GLU A 237 18.94 -5.38 34.95
CA GLU A 237 18.69 -3.97 35.28
C GLU A 237 18.36 -3.14 34.03
N PRO A 238 17.57 -2.06 34.14
CA PRO A 238 17.21 -1.21 33.00
C PRO A 238 18.46 -0.61 32.34
N GLN A 239 18.71 -0.97 31.07
CA GLN A 239 19.84 -0.47 30.28
C GLN A 239 19.39 0.34 29.07
N PRO A 240 20.15 1.37 28.64
CA PRO A 240 19.90 2.02 27.37
C PRO A 240 20.05 1.02 26.21
N ARG A 241 19.31 1.25 25.13
CA ARG A 241 19.26 0.39 23.95
C ARG A 241 19.69 1.13 22.68
N LEU A 242 20.34 0.38 21.79
CA LEU A 242 20.71 0.84 20.46
C LEU A 242 19.67 0.36 19.45
N LEU A 243 19.00 1.30 18.80
CA LEU A 243 18.01 1.04 17.76
C LEU A 243 18.65 1.28 16.39
N VAL A 244 18.82 0.21 15.62
CA VAL A 244 19.43 0.29 14.28
C VAL A 244 18.36 0.45 13.20
N LEU A 245 18.59 1.38 12.28
CA LEU A 245 17.65 1.72 11.23
C LEU A 245 18.34 1.64 9.87
N SER A 246 17.59 1.19 8.87
CA SER A 246 18.08 1.01 7.51
C SER A 246 17.02 1.33 6.45
N ALA A 247 17.42 1.76 5.26
CA ALA A 247 16.56 1.82 4.09
C ALA A 247 17.36 1.74 2.77
N ASN A 248 16.67 1.53 1.66
CA ASN A 248 17.29 1.54 0.32
C ASN A 248 17.51 2.96 -0.23
N ARG A 249 16.84 3.97 0.32
CA ARG A 249 16.93 5.38 -0.08
C ARG A 249 17.08 6.28 1.14
N ALA A 250 17.73 7.43 0.98
CA ALA A 250 17.89 8.41 2.05
C ALA A 250 16.53 9.00 2.52
N THR A 251 15.62 9.28 1.57
CA THR A 251 14.26 9.76 1.86
C THR A 251 13.45 8.75 2.69
N SER A 252 13.48 7.48 2.30
CA SER A 252 12.87 6.38 3.08
C SER A 252 13.50 6.26 4.48
N LEU A 253 14.82 6.38 4.61
CA LEU A 253 15.47 6.32 5.92
C LEU A 253 15.03 7.50 6.81
N GLN A 254 14.95 8.71 6.25
CA GLN A 254 14.48 9.89 6.97
C GLN A 254 13.08 9.68 7.55
N GLN A 255 12.16 9.19 6.73
CA GLN A 255 10.80 8.90 7.17
C GLN A 255 10.78 7.79 8.22
N ARG A 256 11.55 6.71 8.01
CA ARG A 256 11.65 5.59 8.95
C ARG A 256 12.17 6.03 10.32
N VAL A 257 13.13 6.96 10.37
CA VAL A 257 13.61 7.56 11.63
C VAL A 257 12.45 8.26 12.34
N GLY A 258 11.71 9.13 11.66
CA GLY A 258 10.55 9.82 12.24
C GLY A 258 9.45 8.87 12.71
N ASP A 259 9.14 7.82 11.93
CA ASP A 259 8.12 6.83 12.27
C ASP A 259 8.48 6.05 13.54
N ILE A 260 9.75 5.68 13.71
CA ILE A 260 10.23 4.95 14.89
C ILE A 260 10.34 5.86 16.10
N GLN A 261 10.74 7.13 15.94
CA GLN A 261 10.69 8.12 17.02
C GLN A 261 9.25 8.29 17.52
N GLY A 262 8.28 8.47 16.61
CA GLY A 262 6.88 8.54 16.98
C GLY A 262 6.32 7.24 17.59
N TYR A 263 6.85 6.07 17.22
CA TYR A 263 6.50 4.81 17.87
C TYR A 263 6.98 4.75 19.32
N LEU A 264 8.23 5.14 19.59
CA LEU A 264 8.79 5.21 20.94
C LEU A 264 8.00 6.16 21.84
N GLU A 265 7.60 7.31 21.33
CA GLU A 265 6.77 8.28 22.07
C GLU A 265 5.43 7.67 22.52
N ARG A 266 4.82 6.81 21.70
CA ARG A 266 3.55 6.13 22.03
C ARG A 266 3.73 4.89 22.89
N CYS A 267 4.87 4.20 22.76
CA CYS A 267 5.13 2.91 23.39
C CYS A 267 6.53 2.84 24.01
N PRO A 268 6.85 3.70 25.00
CA PRO A 268 8.20 3.79 25.58
C PRO A 268 8.66 2.49 26.26
N SER A 269 7.72 1.73 26.84
CA SER A 269 8.00 0.45 27.50
C SER A 269 8.40 -0.67 26.52
N ALA A 270 8.22 -0.49 25.22
CA ALA A 270 8.55 -1.47 24.19
C ALA A 270 9.99 -1.32 23.66
N VAL A 271 10.82 -0.47 24.26
CA VAL A 271 12.19 -0.15 23.77
C VAL A 271 13.08 -1.38 23.60
N ASP A 272 12.99 -2.35 24.52
CA ASP A 272 13.77 -3.59 24.47
C ASP A 272 13.37 -4.47 23.28
N ASP A 273 12.07 -4.74 23.14
CA ASP A 273 11.51 -5.52 22.03
C ASP A 273 11.71 -4.81 20.68
N LEU A 274 11.71 -3.47 20.68
CA LEU A 274 11.99 -2.67 19.50
C LEU A 274 13.45 -2.78 19.06
N ALA A 275 14.40 -2.66 20.00
CA ALA A 275 15.82 -2.85 19.72
C ALA A 275 16.08 -4.24 19.13
N TYR A 276 15.50 -5.28 19.76
CA TYR A 276 15.59 -6.66 19.28
C TYR A 276 15.00 -6.83 17.88
N THR A 277 13.80 -6.30 17.64
CA THR A 277 13.12 -6.44 16.35
C THR A 277 13.91 -5.76 15.22
N LEU A 278 14.40 -4.54 15.47
CA LEU A 278 15.14 -3.76 14.48
C LEU A 278 16.51 -4.38 14.15
N ALA A 279 17.21 -4.92 15.14
CA ALA A 279 18.55 -5.47 14.96
C ALA A 279 18.54 -6.92 14.44
N CYS A 280 17.66 -7.77 14.98
CA CYS A 280 17.71 -9.21 14.76
C CYS A 280 16.64 -9.72 13.78
N ARG A 281 15.58 -8.95 13.52
CA ARG A 281 14.40 -9.40 12.76
C ARG A 281 14.09 -8.57 11.52
N CYS A 282 14.80 -7.47 11.31
CA CYS A 282 14.67 -6.62 10.14
C CYS A 282 15.88 -6.78 9.21
N GLU A 283 15.63 -6.62 7.91
CA GLU A 283 16.70 -6.59 6.92
C GLU A 283 17.54 -5.30 7.05
N ILE A 284 18.86 -5.44 6.95
CA ILE A 284 19.80 -4.32 7.00
C ILE A 284 20.14 -3.88 5.57
N MET A 285 19.90 -2.61 5.27
CA MET A 285 20.06 -2.00 3.93
C MET A 285 21.21 -0.96 3.91
N ALA A 286 21.43 -0.34 2.74
CA ALA A 286 22.60 0.49 2.46
C ALA A 286 22.59 1.89 3.11
N HIS A 287 21.43 2.53 3.24
CA HIS A 287 21.31 3.78 4.01
C HIS A 287 21.03 3.42 5.46
N ARG A 288 21.83 3.92 6.40
CA ARG A 288 21.79 3.54 7.81
C ARG A 288 21.78 4.74 8.75
N ALA A 289 21.05 4.61 9.85
CA ALA A 289 21.05 5.50 10.99
C ALA A 289 20.85 4.67 12.27
N PHE A 290 21.13 5.25 13.42
CA PHE A 290 20.82 4.66 14.71
C PHE A 290 20.24 5.69 15.68
N ILE A 291 19.55 5.18 16.68
CA ILE A 291 19.03 5.94 17.82
C ILE A 291 19.55 5.26 19.08
N VAL A 292 20.04 6.03 20.05
CA VAL A 292 20.28 5.52 21.40
C VAL A 292 19.11 5.97 22.26
N ALA A 293 18.37 4.99 22.80
CA ALA A 293 17.23 5.22 23.67
C ALA A 293 17.58 4.82 25.11
N SER A 294 17.08 5.57 26.07
CA SER A 294 17.17 5.25 27.49
C SER A 294 16.24 4.09 27.86
N PRO A 295 16.39 3.49 29.06
CA PRO A 295 15.54 2.36 29.48
C PRO A 295 14.04 2.71 29.57
N ASP A 296 13.70 3.98 29.78
CA ASP A 296 12.34 4.53 29.78
C ASP A 296 11.87 4.96 28.38
N GLY A 297 12.58 4.60 27.32
CA GLY A 297 12.20 4.85 25.93
C GLY A 297 12.44 6.28 25.43
N GLN A 298 13.09 7.14 26.22
CA GLN A 298 13.45 8.49 25.79
C GLN A 298 14.62 8.46 24.81
N ILE A 299 14.58 9.31 23.80
CA ILE A 299 15.64 9.41 22.79
C ILE A 299 16.79 10.23 23.39
N VAL A 300 17.96 9.61 23.52
CA VAL A 300 19.19 10.24 24.01
C VAL A 300 20.00 10.80 22.85
N GLU A 301 20.10 10.03 21.75
CA GLU A 301 20.84 10.40 20.54
C GLU A 301 20.11 9.90 19.30
N THR A 302 20.14 10.69 18.22
CA THR A 302 19.81 10.24 16.87
C THR A 302 20.95 10.61 15.94
N SER A 303 21.54 9.61 15.28
CA SER A 303 22.66 9.84 14.37
C SER A 303 22.21 10.52 13.07
N PRO A 304 23.05 11.35 12.43
CA PRO A 304 22.85 11.73 11.03
C PRO A 304 22.80 10.50 10.12
N GLN A 305 22.12 10.59 8.98
CA GLN A 305 22.05 9.48 8.03
C GLN A 305 23.38 9.27 7.30
N ALA A 306 23.75 8.02 7.07
CA ALA A 306 24.94 7.67 6.31
C ALA A 306 24.61 6.60 5.26
N LYS A 307 25.29 6.65 4.10
CA LYS A 307 25.29 5.56 3.14
C LYS A 307 26.54 4.72 3.34
N VAL A 308 26.39 3.41 3.38
CA VAL A 308 27.53 2.49 3.36
C VAL A 308 28.29 2.68 2.03
N LEU A 309 29.60 2.92 2.15
CA LEU A 309 30.53 3.10 1.03
C LEU A 309 31.36 1.81 1.01
N GLY A 310 31.05 0.87 0.12
CA GLY A 310 31.78 -0.39 -0.01
C GLY A 310 31.11 -1.62 0.62
N SER A 311 31.77 -2.78 0.47
CA SER A 311 31.23 -4.08 0.90
C SER A 311 31.94 -4.69 2.12
N ASP A 312 33.08 -4.15 2.55
CA ASP A 312 33.91 -4.71 3.63
C ASP A 312 34.69 -3.61 4.39
N PRO A 313 34.00 -2.79 5.21
CA PRO A 313 34.65 -1.70 5.94
C PRO A 313 35.60 -2.24 7.01
N LYS A 314 36.83 -1.70 7.05
CA LYS A 314 37.86 -2.09 8.01
C LYS A 314 37.80 -1.24 9.28
N VAL A 315 37.87 -1.89 10.44
CA VAL A 315 37.97 -1.23 11.75
C VAL A 315 39.44 -1.09 12.13
N VAL A 316 39.89 0.15 12.35
CA VAL A 316 41.24 0.43 12.87
C VAL A 316 41.10 0.92 14.30
N MET A 317 41.60 0.15 15.26
CA MET A 317 41.55 0.54 16.67
C MET A 317 42.75 1.39 17.04
N ILE A 318 42.49 2.49 17.73
CA ILE A 318 43.51 3.47 18.13
C ILE A 318 43.43 3.65 19.63
N PHE A 319 44.55 3.51 20.32
CA PHE A 319 44.58 3.55 21.78
C PHE A 319 45.06 4.92 22.28
N SER A 320 44.26 5.55 23.15
CA SER A 320 44.62 6.81 23.79
C SER A 320 45.70 6.58 24.86
N GLY A 321 46.71 7.46 24.91
CA GLY A 321 47.78 7.36 25.91
C GLY A 321 47.45 7.97 27.27
N GLN A 322 48.46 8.05 28.13
CA GLN A 322 48.39 8.76 29.41
C GLN A 322 48.07 10.25 29.21
N GLY A 323 47.17 10.78 30.05
CA GLY A 323 46.62 12.13 30.00
C GLY A 323 45.13 12.16 29.64
N ALA A 324 44.59 11.07 29.07
CA ALA A 324 43.17 10.93 28.76
C ALA A 324 42.32 10.48 29.96
N GLN A 325 42.95 9.96 31.02
CA GLN A 325 42.25 9.48 32.22
C GLN A 325 41.52 10.60 32.96
N TRP A 326 40.40 10.23 33.58
CA TRP A 326 39.61 11.13 34.41
C TRP A 326 38.84 10.31 35.45
N ALA A 327 38.52 10.92 36.60
CA ALA A 327 37.82 10.23 37.69
C ALA A 327 36.47 9.68 37.22
N LYS A 328 36.12 8.45 37.61
CA LYS A 328 34.90 7.74 37.19
C LYS A 328 34.83 7.37 35.71
N MET A 329 35.98 7.29 35.01
CA MET A 329 36.01 6.78 33.64
C MET A 329 35.44 5.36 33.55
N GLY A 330 34.45 5.13 32.69
CA GLY A 330 33.83 3.82 32.51
C GLY A 330 32.95 3.35 33.68
N LYS A 331 32.70 4.20 34.70
CA LYS A 331 31.96 3.84 35.92
C LYS A 331 30.64 3.11 35.61
N GLU A 332 29.83 3.64 34.69
CA GLU A 332 28.52 3.07 34.42
C GLU A 332 28.63 1.65 33.85
N LEU A 333 29.63 1.37 33.00
CA LEU A 333 29.89 0.02 32.48
C LEU A 333 30.37 -0.93 33.58
N VAL A 334 31.22 -0.47 34.51
CA VAL A 334 31.67 -1.28 35.67
C VAL A 334 30.49 -1.69 36.56
N GLN A 335 29.49 -0.82 36.67
CA GLN A 335 28.32 -1.05 37.52
C GLN A 335 27.25 -1.92 36.86
N THR A 336 27.15 -1.93 35.53
CA THR A 336 25.99 -2.49 34.81
C THR A 336 26.31 -3.63 33.86
N ASP A 337 27.54 -3.76 33.37
CA ASP A 337 27.99 -4.88 32.53
C ASP A 337 28.82 -5.86 33.37
N GLU A 338 28.21 -6.98 33.75
CA GLU A 338 28.87 -8.01 34.57
C GLU A 338 30.06 -8.67 33.87
N ASP A 339 30.07 -8.76 32.54
CA ASP A 339 31.23 -9.26 31.81
C ASP A 339 32.37 -8.22 31.82
N PHE A 340 32.05 -6.93 31.64
CA PHE A 340 33.04 -5.86 31.74
C PHE A 340 33.69 -5.82 33.13
N LYS A 341 32.87 -5.99 34.17
CA LYS A 341 33.35 -6.13 35.55
C LYS A 341 34.19 -7.39 35.74
N ARG A 342 33.81 -8.53 35.13
CA ARG A 342 34.60 -9.77 35.16
C ARG A 342 35.97 -9.59 34.49
N ASP A 343 36.04 -8.86 33.37
CA ASP A 343 37.29 -8.51 32.69
C ASP A 343 38.23 -7.75 33.66
N LEU A 344 37.72 -6.70 34.33
CA LEU A 344 38.48 -5.93 35.31
C LEU A 344 38.94 -6.78 36.50
N GLN A 345 38.07 -7.63 37.04
CA GLN A 345 38.42 -8.55 38.12
C GLN A 345 39.50 -9.57 37.71
N GLY A 346 39.49 -10.02 36.47
CA GLY A 346 40.54 -10.87 35.91
C GLY A 346 41.89 -10.16 35.92
N MET A 347 41.93 -8.90 35.50
CA MET A 347 43.15 -8.07 35.55
C MET A 347 43.59 -7.75 36.98
N ASP A 348 42.66 -7.54 37.91
CA ASP A 348 42.97 -7.38 39.33
C ASP A 348 43.66 -8.63 39.93
N ARG A 349 43.22 -9.84 39.55
CA ARG A 349 43.90 -11.08 39.98
C ARG A 349 45.34 -11.12 39.46
N VAL A 350 45.57 -10.65 38.23
CA VAL A 350 46.92 -10.56 37.67
C VAL A 350 47.79 -9.57 38.45
N LEU A 351 47.27 -8.39 38.80
CA LEU A 351 48.00 -7.42 39.63
C LEU A 351 48.31 -7.97 41.03
N LYS A 352 47.37 -8.69 41.64
CA LYS A 352 47.55 -9.32 42.96
C LYS A 352 48.56 -10.47 42.96
N SER A 353 48.87 -11.04 41.80
CA SER A 353 49.89 -12.10 41.66
C SER A 353 51.33 -11.58 41.53
N LEU A 354 51.54 -10.26 41.48
CA LEU A 354 52.88 -9.67 41.36
C LEU A 354 53.68 -9.84 42.66
N PRO A 355 55.03 -9.87 42.60
CA PRO A 355 55.88 -9.98 43.80
C PRO A 355 55.63 -8.89 44.85
N HIS A 356 55.24 -7.69 44.41
CA HIS A 356 54.84 -6.57 45.24
C HIS A 356 53.43 -6.12 44.82
N PRO A 357 52.37 -6.76 45.33
CA PRO A 357 51.01 -6.48 44.88
C PRO A 357 50.55 -5.09 45.36
N PRO A 358 49.84 -4.33 44.52
CA PRO A 358 49.25 -3.07 44.94
C PRO A 358 48.19 -3.29 46.03
N GLN A 359 48.07 -2.35 46.97
CA GLN A 359 47.03 -2.38 48.02
C GLN A 359 45.65 -1.91 47.54
N TRP A 360 45.58 -1.34 46.33
CA TRP A 360 44.36 -0.87 45.69
C TRP A 360 43.82 -1.91 44.70
N SER A 361 42.54 -1.79 44.32
CA SER A 361 41.93 -2.57 43.24
C SER A 361 41.55 -1.66 42.07
N ILE A 362 41.55 -2.19 40.86
CA ILE A 362 41.16 -1.46 39.65
C ILE A 362 39.72 -0.94 39.82
N GLN A 363 38.82 -1.79 40.32
CA GLN A 363 37.42 -1.44 40.47
C GLN A 363 37.22 -0.28 41.47
N ASP A 364 37.86 -0.33 42.64
CA ASP A 364 37.68 0.69 43.67
C ASP A 364 38.18 2.06 43.20
N GLU A 365 39.32 2.10 42.50
CA GLU A 365 39.88 3.34 41.98
C GLU A 365 39.06 3.92 40.81
N LEU A 366 38.47 3.07 39.95
CA LEU A 366 37.56 3.53 38.89
C LEU A 366 36.22 4.04 39.46
N LEU A 367 35.77 3.52 40.59
CA LEU A 367 34.51 3.93 41.23
C LEU A 367 34.68 5.09 42.24
N ALA A 368 35.92 5.48 42.54
CA ALA A 368 36.23 6.53 43.51
C ALA A 368 35.54 7.87 43.18
N PRO A 369 35.01 8.60 44.19
CA PRO A 369 34.50 9.96 44.02
C PRO A 369 35.55 10.89 43.40
N ALA A 370 35.11 11.89 42.62
CA ALA A 370 36.03 12.76 41.89
C ALA A 370 36.92 13.59 42.84
N GLU A 371 36.41 13.88 44.03
CA GLU A 371 37.02 14.66 45.09
C GLU A 371 38.17 13.91 45.80
N SER A 372 38.15 12.58 45.78
CA SER A 372 39.14 11.70 46.44
C SER A 372 39.90 10.81 45.47
N SER A 373 39.58 10.88 44.17
CA SER A 373 40.17 10.06 43.13
C SER A 373 41.66 10.35 42.96
N ARG A 374 42.48 9.30 43.04
CA ARG A 374 43.93 9.37 42.86
C ARG A 374 44.37 9.04 41.44
N ILE A 375 43.45 8.90 40.49
CA ILE A 375 43.69 8.44 39.11
C ILE A 375 44.75 9.21 38.33
N SER A 376 45.12 10.41 38.76
CA SER A 376 46.18 11.22 38.15
C SER A 376 47.60 10.82 38.58
N THR A 377 47.76 9.99 39.61
CA THR A 377 49.09 9.48 39.99
C THR A 377 49.58 8.48 38.93
N VAL A 378 50.88 8.48 38.66
CA VAL A 378 51.45 7.64 37.59
C VAL A 378 51.19 6.15 37.85
N GLU A 379 51.29 5.73 39.11
CA GLU A 379 51.06 4.35 39.58
C GLU A 379 49.63 3.85 39.31
N LEU A 380 48.65 4.74 39.15
CA LEU A 380 47.25 4.40 38.89
C LEU A 380 46.83 4.70 37.45
N ALA A 381 47.23 5.84 36.91
CA ALA A 381 46.81 6.32 35.59
C ALA A 381 47.06 5.28 34.48
N GLN A 382 48.26 4.70 34.44
CA GLN A 382 48.67 3.75 33.41
C GLN A 382 47.94 2.40 33.51
N PRO A 383 47.95 1.69 34.67
CA PRO A 383 47.27 0.41 34.78
C PRO A 383 45.75 0.56 34.65
N LEU A 384 45.13 1.63 35.18
CA LEU A 384 43.69 1.85 35.06
C LEU A 384 43.26 2.16 33.62
N CYS A 385 44.02 2.98 32.87
CA CYS A 385 43.77 3.21 31.44
C CYS A 385 43.87 1.92 30.64
N THR A 386 44.92 1.13 30.89
CA THR A 386 45.16 -0.14 30.20
C THR A 386 44.03 -1.12 30.51
N ALA A 387 43.65 -1.27 31.77
CA ALA A 387 42.55 -2.15 32.17
C ALA A 387 41.23 -1.74 31.53
N LEU A 388 40.91 -0.45 31.51
CA LEU A 388 39.72 0.07 30.84
C LEU A 388 39.73 -0.24 29.33
N GLN A 389 40.86 0.00 28.65
CA GLN A 389 40.99 -0.26 27.22
C GLN A 389 40.86 -1.75 26.87
N VAL A 390 41.48 -2.63 27.66
CA VAL A 390 41.35 -4.09 27.50
C VAL A 390 39.90 -4.53 27.69
N ALA A 391 39.22 -4.05 28.72
CA ALA A 391 37.81 -4.37 28.95
C ALA A 391 36.89 -3.85 27.82
N LEU A 392 37.19 -2.68 27.25
CA LEU A 392 36.48 -2.15 26.07
C LEU A 392 36.71 -3.01 24.82
N VAL A 393 37.95 -3.45 24.57
CA VAL A 393 38.27 -4.37 23.46
C VAL A 393 37.53 -5.69 23.63
N ASN A 394 37.54 -6.28 24.84
CA ASN A 394 36.81 -7.51 25.12
C ASN A 394 35.31 -7.35 24.91
N ARG A 395 34.73 -6.23 25.34
CA ARG A 395 33.33 -5.88 25.09
C ARG A 395 33.02 -5.80 23.59
N LEU A 396 33.83 -5.08 22.80
CA LEU A 396 33.65 -4.99 21.35
C LEU A 396 33.79 -6.35 20.66
N ARG A 397 34.75 -7.17 21.11
CA ARG A 397 34.98 -8.53 20.60
C ARG A 397 33.79 -9.45 20.88
N ARG A 398 33.12 -9.31 22.03
CA ARG A 398 31.88 -10.03 22.33
C ARG A 398 30.79 -9.73 21.29
N SER A 399 30.76 -8.53 20.71
CA SER A 399 29.87 -8.15 19.59
C SER A 399 30.42 -8.48 18.19
N GLY A 400 31.41 -9.35 18.08
CA GLY A 400 32.00 -9.75 16.80
C GLY A 400 32.96 -8.72 16.18
N ILE A 401 33.22 -7.59 16.84
CA ILE A 401 34.10 -6.55 16.30
C ILE A 401 35.55 -6.92 16.53
N VAL A 402 36.28 -7.10 15.43
CA VAL A 402 37.72 -7.39 15.41
C VAL A 402 38.43 -6.32 14.57
N PRO A 403 39.53 -5.71 15.05
CA PRO A 403 40.25 -4.74 14.26
C PRO A 403 41.00 -5.40 13.10
N ALA A 404 41.03 -4.72 11.96
CA ALA A 404 41.90 -5.05 10.84
C ALA A 404 43.34 -4.59 11.08
N ALA A 405 43.52 -3.55 11.90
CA ALA A 405 44.81 -3.03 12.33
C ALA A 405 44.68 -2.28 13.66
N VAL A 406 45.80 -2.14 14.38
CA VAL A 406 45.88 -1.35 15.62
C VAL A 406 46.98 -0.31 15.56
N ILE A 407 46.74 0.87 16.14
CA ILE A 407 47.71 1.96 16.31
C ILE A 407 47.76 2.32 17.78
N GLY A 408 48.93 2.20 18.42
CA GLY A 408 49.07 2.43 19.86
C GLY A 408 50.39 3.07 20.23
N HIS A 409 50.38 3.72 21.40
CA HIS A 409 51.54 4.27 22.10
C HIS A 409 51.30 4.16 23.61
N PHE A 410 52.27 3.69 24.39
CA PHE A 410 52.27 3.86 25.84
C PHE A 410 53.41 4.82 26.24
N LYS A 411 53.48 5.28 27.49
CA LYS A 411 54.34 6.44 27.85
C LYS A 411 54.90 6.35 29.28
N HIS A 412 56.19 6.71 29.41
CA HIS A 412 56.96 7.15 30.59
C HIS A 412 57.77 6.13 31.42
N MET A 413 59.12 6.20 31.33
CA MET A 413 60.13 6.07 32.41
C MET A 413 61.58 5.97 31.87
N GLU A 414 62.25 7.11 31.59
CA GLU A 414 63.65 7.12 31.07
C GLU A 414 64.71 6.71 32.11
N ARG A 415 64.50 7.03 33.39
CA ARG A 415 65.47 6.75 34.47
C ARG A 415 65.41 5.33 35.06
N LEU A 416 64.42 4.53 34.67
CA LEU A 416 64.16 3.20 35.24
C LEU A 416 64.15 2.09 34.18
N ALA A 417 64.48 2.43 32.93
CA ALA A 417 64.50 1.54 31.76
C ALA A 417 65.19 0.19 32.03
N ASP A 418 66.45 0.22 32.48
CA ASP A 418 67.26 -0.99 32.69
C ASP A 418 66.72 -1.88 33.82
N GLN A 419 66.18 -1.25 34.88
CA GLN A 419 65.56 -1.97 36.00
C GLN A 419 64.19 -2.55 35.62
N TYR A 420 63.43 -1.82 34.80
CA TYR A 420 62.14 -2.25 34.28
C TYR A 420 62.29 -3.40 33.28
N GLU A 421 63.32 -3.38 32.42
CA GLU A 421 63.66 -4.47 31.52
C GLU A 421 63.97 -5.76 32.29
N SER A 422 64.84 -5.65 33.30
CA SER A 422 65.26 -6.78 34.14
C SER A 422 64.08 -7.39 34.91
N LEU A 423 63.16 -6.55 35.40
CA LEU A 423 61.93 -7.00 36.07
C LEU A 423 60.94 -7.65 35.09
N LEU A 424 60.81 -7.09 33.89
CA LEU A 424 59.98 -7.66 32.83
C LEU A 424 60.54 -9.00 32.35
N GLU A 425 61.85 -9.15 32.16
CA GLU A 425 62.49 -10.42 31.82
C GLU A 425 62.22 -11.50 32.87
N ALA A 426 62.28 -11.17 34.16
CA ALA A 426 61.98 -12.09 35.25
C ALA A 426 60.50 -12.53 35.29
N VAL A 427 59.57 -11.63 35.00
CA VAL A 427 58.12 -11.93 34.91
C VAL A 427 57.78 -12.68 33.61
N TRP A 428 58.42 -12.33 32.50
CA TRP A 428 58.23 -12.93 31.19
C TRP A 428 58.72 -14.38 31.16
N SER A 429 59.84 -14.66 31.84
CA SER A 429 60.42 -16.01 31.91
C SER A 429 59.65 -16.97 32.83
N SER A 430 58.88 -16.45 33.80
CA SER A 430 58.22 -17.28 34.84
C SER A 430 56.77 -17.67 34.52
N ARG A 431 56.12 -17.06 33.52
CA ARG A 431 54.68 -17.26 33.23
C ARG A 431 54.35 -18.24 32.10
N PHE A 432 55.33 -18.87 31.46
CA PHE A 432 55.10 -19.89 30.41
C PHE A 432 54.68 -21.28 30.95
N CYS A 433 54.32 -21.40 32.24
CA CYS A 433 54.06 -22.71 32.89
C CYS A 433 52.68 -22.87 33.56
N CYS A 434 51.70 -21.99 33.37
CA CYS A 434 50.41 -22.07 34.09
C CYS A 434 49.21 -22.04 33.13
N ASP A 435 48.36 -23.06 33.23
CA ASP A 435 47.36 -23.51 32.23
C ASP A 435 45.92 -22.99 32.46
N GLU A 436 45.72 -21.86 33.16
CA GLU A 436 44.37 -21.40 33.53
C GLU A 436 44.04 -19.96 33.08
N GLY A 437 43.26 -19.86 31.99
CA GLY A 437 42.13 -18.92 31.89
C GLY A 437 42.38 -17.46 31.52
N VAL A 438 43.62 -17.04 31.21
CA VAL A 438 43.92 -15.66 30.79
C VAL A 438 44.57 -15.65 29.40
N ASP A 439 43.81 -16.07 28.40
CA ASP A 439 44.29 -16.34 27.03
C ASP A 439 44.56 -15.08 26.18
N LEU A 440 44.73 -13.93 26.83
CA LEU A 440 44.92 -12.62 26.18
C LEU A 440 46.19 -11.89 26.61
N LEU A 441 46.92 -12.38 27.61
CA LEU A 441 48.08 -11.62 28.09
C LEU A 441 49.40 -11.99 27.46
N LEU A 442 49.66 -13.21 26.99
CA LEU A 442 50.91 -13.54 26.28
C LEU A 442 50.72 -14.78 25.39
N THR A 443 50.39 -14.60 24.11
CA THR A 443 50.47 -15.70 23.13
C THR A 443 51.91 -16.16 22.95
N PRO A 444 52.17 -17.46 22.72
CA PRO A 444 53.51 -17.96 22.43
C PRO A 444 54.17 -17.23 21.24
N PRO A 445 55.51 -17.26 21.11
CA PRO A 445 56.22 -16.61 20.01
C PRO A 445 55.68 -17.08 18.64
N GLY A 446 55.13 -16.17 17.84
CA GLY A 446 54.51 -16.50 16.56
C GLY A 446 54.02 -15.27 15.78
N PRO A 447 53.59 -15.46 14.52
CA PRO A 447 53.07 -14.37 13.69
C PRO A 447 51.79 -13.79 14.31
N THR A 448 51.70 -12.45 14.40
CA THR A 448 50.47 -11.78 14.86
C THR A 448 49.43 -11.83 13.76
N LYS A 449 48.19 -12.19 14.10
CA LYS A 449 47.07 -12.21 13.14
C LYS A 449 46.61 -10.81 12.72
N ILE A 450 46.88 -9.80 13.55
CA ILE A 450 46.47 -8.40 13.35
C ILE A 450 47.74 -7.52 13.34
N PRO A 451 47.98 -6.72 12.29
CA PRO A 451 49.12 -5.82 12.23
C PRO A 451 49.00 -4.68 13.24
N MET A 452 50.09 -4.42 13.97
CA MET A 452 50.22 -3.27 14.88
C MET A 452 51.18 -2.25 14.30
N TYR A 453 50.75 -1.03 14.06
CA TYR A 453 51.62 0.06 13.62
C TYR A 453 52.22 0.76 14.85
N SER A 454 53.48 0.44 15.14
CA SER A 454 54.16 0.96 16.33
C SER A 454 54.61 2.41 16.12
N SER A 455 54.16 3.30 17.01
CA SER A 455 54.68 4.67 17.10
C SER A 455 56.09 4.76 17.68
N VAL A 456 56.65 3.64 18.15
CA VAL A 456 57.98 3.56 18.76
C VAL A 456 58.99 3.10 17.72
N LEU A 457 58.73 1.97 17.05
CA LEU A 457 59.65 1.40 16.08
C LEU A 457 59.49 1.98 14.67
N ASN A 458 58.38 2.66 14.39
CA ASN A 458 58.04 3.19 13.06
C ASN A 458 58.06 2.11 11.96
N LYS A 459 57.58 0.91 12.29
CA LYS A 459 57.37 -0.22 11.38
C LYS A 459 56.10 -0.98 11.82
N PRO A 460 55.41 -1.68 10.89
CA PRO A 460 54.39 -2.63 11.27
C PRO A 460 55.01 -3.79 12.04
N ILE A 461 54.45 -4.10 13.20
CA ILE A 461 54.76 -5.28 14.00
C ILE A 461 53.84 -6.40 13.53
N THR A 462 54.46 -7.47 13.05
CA THR A 462 53.78 -8.67 12.51
C THR A 462 54.17 -9.95 13.25
N SER A 463 55.04 -9.85 14.26
CA SER A 463 55.49 -10.96 15.10
C SER A 463 55.39 -10.56 16.57
N SER A 464 54.89 -11.45 17.42
CA SER A 464 54.84 -11.23 18.88
C SER A 464 56.24 -11.14 19.51
N GLN A 465 57.27 -11.63 18.80
CA GLN A 465 58.67 -11.54 19.25
C GLN A 465 59.22 -10.11 19.24
N ASP A 466 58.65 -9.21 18.43
CA ASP A 466 59.03 -7.79 18.44
C ASP A 466 58.48 -7.04 19.69
N LEU A 467 57.62 -7.67 20.50
CA LEU A 467 56.99 -7.10 21.70
C LEU A 467 57.64 -7.57 23.02
N GLY A 468 58.97 -7.72 23.02
CA GLY A 468 59.74 -8.12 24.20
C GLY A 468 60.01 -6.97 25.20
N PRO A 469 60.70 -7.26 26.33
CA PRO A 469 61.03 -6.26 27.36
C PRO A 469 61.67 -4.97 26.81
N SER A 470 62.65 -5.11 25.91
CA SER A 470 63.33 -3.99 25.24
C SER A 470 62.39 -3.08 24.46
N TYR A 471 61.31 -3.63 23.87
CA TYR A 471 60.28 -2.85 23.20
C TYR A 471 59.47 -2.02 24.19
N TRP A 472 59.01 -2.62 25.29
CA TRP A 472 58.22 -1.94 26.31
C TRP A 472 59.01 -0.84 27.01
N VAL A 473 60.30 -1.07 27.27
CA VAL A 473 61.22 -0.03 27.72
C VAL A 473 61.34 1.08 26.68
N SER A 474 61.59 0.72 25.42
CA SER A 474 61.69 1.68 24.31
C SER A 474 60.41 2.52 24.17
N ASP A 475 59.24 1.93 24.35
CA ASP A 475 57.95 2.62 24.32
C ASP A 475 57.82 3.67 25.43
N LEU A 476 58.35 3.37 26.62
CA LEU A 476 58.35 4.29 27.75
C LEU A 476 59.36 5.45 27.63
N VAL A 477 60.50 5.24 26.96
CA VAL A 477 61.62 6.21 26.91
C VAL A 477 61.77 6.94 25.58
N SER A 478 61.34 6.35 24.48
CA SER A 478 61.52 6.91 23.14
C SER A 478 60.46 7.94 22.81
N ARG A 479 60.78 8.84 21.89
CA ARG A 479 59.80 9.80 21.35
C ARG A 479 58.68 9.05 20.60
N VAL A 480 57.44 9.26 21.03
CA VAL A 480 56.24 8.75 20.33
C VAL A 480 56.12 9.42 18.95
N ARG A 481 56.20 8.63 17.88
CA ARG A 481 56.07 9.05 16.48
C ARG A 481 54.68 8.72 15.92
N PHE A 482 53.63 9.22 16.59
CA PHE A 482 52.23 8.91 16.24
C PHE A 482 51.86 9.28 14.80
N THR A 483 52.28 10.45 14.31
CA THR A 483 52.08 10.87 12.92
C THR A 483 52.63 9.88 11.92
N GLU A 484 53.83 9.35 12.16
CA GLU A 484 54.47 8.40 11.26
C GLU A 484 53.78 7.02 11.31
N ALA A 485 53.37 6.56 12.51
CA ALA A 485 52.59 5.32 12.62
C ALA A 485 51.24 5.39 11.90
N VAL A 486 50.54 6.52 11.98
CA VAL A 486 49.28 6.74 11.24
C VAL A 486 49.57 6.81 9.74
N ARG A 487 50.62 7.50 9.29
CA ARG A 487 51.03 7.52 7.87
C ARG A 487 51.35 6.13 7.34
N LEU A 488 52.07 5.32 8.11
CA LEU A 488 52.37 3.94 7.76
C LEU A 488 51.09 3.10 7.62
N ALA A 489 50.15 3.25 8.55
CA ALA A 489 48.85 2.59 8.45
C ALA A 489 48.06 3.04 7.21
N VAL A 490 48.11 4.35 6.90
CA VAL A 490 47.47 4.94 5.73
C VAL A 490 48.06 4.42 4.41
N GLN A 491 49.39 4.27 4.36
CA GLN A 491 50.13 3.91 3.15
C GLN A 491 50.27 2.41 2.93
N ASP A 492 50.00 1.58 3.95
CA ASP A 492 50.04 0.12 3.78
C ASP A 492 49.02 -0.33 2.73
N GLN A 493 49.45 -1.24 1.85
CA GLN A 493 48.62 -1.87 0.81
C GLN A 493 48.24 -3.32 1.21
N GLY A 494 48.66 -3.77 2.40
CA GLY A 494 48.42 -5.11 2.94
C GLY A 494 47.05 -5.31 3.57
N ARG A 495 46.91 -6.36 4.38
CA ARG A 495 45.64 -6.72 5.08
C ARG A 495 45.14 -5.63 6.03
N GLY A 496 46.02 -4.71 6.46
CA GLY A 496 45.70 -3.56 7.29
C GLY A 496 45.62 -2.25 6.51
N SER A 497 45.51 -2.30 5.17
CA SER A 497 45.45 -1.13 4.30
C SER A 497 44.25 -0.26 4.67
N PHE A 498 44.56 1.00 5.00
CA PHE A 498 43.58 2.02 5.31
C PHE A 498 42.88 2.48 4.03
N ALA A 499 41.86 1.74 3.62
CA ALA A 499 40.99 2.18 2.54
C ALA A 499 40.16 3.40 2.99
N LYS A 500 39.73 4.24 2.04
CA LYS A 500 38.79 5.37 2.24
C LYS A 500 37.52 4.97 3.01
N GLU A 501 37.19 3.68 3.02
CA GLU A 501 35.99 3.10 3.63
C GLU A 501 36.20 2.64 5.09
N SER A 502 37.42 2.79 5.64
CA SER A 502 37.77 2.38 7.01
C SER A 502 37.20 3.32 8.07
N ILE A 503 36.92 2.77 9.25
CA ILE A 503 36.54 3.52 10.46
C ILE A 503 37.63 3.42 11.52
N MET A 504 38.06 4.58 12.01
CA MET A 504 38.94 4.71 13.17
C MET A 504 38.11 4.65 14.45
N LEU A 505 38.40 3.69 15.31
CA LEU A 505 37.77 3.54 16.62
C LEU A 505 38.79 3.86 17.71
N GLU A 506 38.64 5.02 18.37
CA GLU A 506 39.46 5.35 19.54
C GLU A 506 38.96 4.56 20.76
N VAL A 507 39.83 3.70 21.29
CA VAL A 507 39.60 2.88 22.47
C VAL A 507 40.36 3.52 23.64
N GLY A 508 39.63 4.01 24.62
CA GLY A 508 40.20 4.76 25.72
C GLY A 508 39.16 5.48 26.58
N PRO A 509 39.58 6.16 27.66
CA PRO A 509 38.69 6.88 28.55
C PRO A 509 38.07 8.16 27.94
N HIS A 510 38.61 8.67 26.83
CA HIS A 510 38.11 9.86 26.15
C HIS A 510 38.64 9.99 24.71
N CYS A 511 37.92 10.72 23.85
CA CYS A 511 38.24 11.04 22.45
C CYS A 511 39.31 12.13 22.29
N THR A 512 40.56 11.81 22.61
CA THR A 512 41.68 12.76 22.57
C THR A 512 42.35 12.85 21.19
N LEU A 513 42.25 11.80 20.37
CA LEU A 513 43.04 11.67 19.13
C LEU A 513 42.29 12.14 17.88
N ARG A 514 40.99 12.47 17.96
CA ARG A 514 40.17 12.88 16.80
C ARG A 514 40.79 14.01 15.98
N GLY A 515 41.19 15.10 16.64
CA GLY A 515 41.77 16.27 15.97
C GLY A 515 43.10 15.94 15.27
N PRO A 516 44.10 15.41 15.98
CA PRO A 516 45.36 14.97 15.38
C PRO A 516 45.17 13.97 14.24
N LEU A 517 44.30 12.96 14.40
CA LEU A 517 44.04 11.97 13.36
C LEU A 517 43.50 12.61 12.08
N SER A 518 42.50 13.50 12.21
CA SER A 518 41.94 14.22 11.07
C SER A 518 43.01 14.98 10.29
N GLN A 519 43.89 15.70 11.00
CA GLN A 519 44.98 16.47 10.39
C GLN A 519 46.01 15.56 9.69
N ILE A 520 46.37 14.43 10.31
CA ILE A 520 47.35 13.50 9.74
C ILE A 520 46.78 12.79 8.50
N THR A 521 45.51 12.37 8.54
CA THR A 521 44.86 11.71 7.40
C THR A 521 44.69 12.66 6.22
N GLU A 522 44.30 13.91 6.49
CA GLU A 522 44.16 14.96 5.46
C GLU A 522 45.51 15.27 4.81
N ALA A 523 46.57 15.43 5.61
CA ALA A 523 47.94 15.61 5.12
C ALA A 523 48.48 14.39 4.35
N SER A 524 47.88 13.21 4.54
CA SER A 524 48.26 11.97 3.85
C SER A 524 47.42 11.69 2.60
N GLY A 525 46.54 12.63 2.20
CA GLY A 525 45.72 12.53 0.99
C GLY A 525 44.48 11.63 1.13
N VAL A 526 44.03 11.35 2.35
CA VAL A 526 42.78 10.61 2.59
C VAL A 526 41.64 11.57 2.86
N ASP A 527 40.72 11.70 1.89
CA ASP A 527 39.51 12.50 2.02
C ASP A 527 38.56 11.92 3.07
N SER A 528 38.51 12.55 4.25
CA SER A 528 37.59 12.27 5.36
C SER A 528 37.61 10.82 5.89
N CYS A 529 38.33 10.57 6.99
CA CYS A 529 38.20 9.31 7.72
C CYS A 529 36.99 9.34 8.66
N ARG A 530 36.21 8.25 8.69
CA ARG A 530 35.16 8.07 9.69
C ARG A 530 35.79 7.75 11.04
N TYR A 531 35.31 8.41 12.08
CA TYR A 531 35.87 8.30 13.43
C TYR A 531 34.75 8.05 14.46
N ALA A 532 34.98 7.11 15.36
CA ALA A 532 34.17 6.86 16.54
C ALA A 532 35.07 6.76 17.78
N SER A 533 34.51 7.05 18.96
CA SER A 533 35.21 6.91 20.24
C SER A 533 34.39 6.01 21.15
N ALA A 534 35.05 5.05 21.79
CA ALA A 534 34.39 4.12 22.71
C ALA A 534 33.79 4.84 23.93
N LEU A 535 34.51 5.83 24.47
CA LEU A 535 34.05 6.64 25.61
C LEU A 535 34.30 8.13 25.38
N VAL A 536 33.52 8.97 26.06
CA VAL A 536 33.68 10.44 26.06
C VAL A 536 33.59 10.94 27.49
N ARG A 537 34.58 11.76 27.90
CA ARG A 537 34.67 12.38 29.22
C ARG A 537 33.39 13.11 29.59
N GLY A 538 32.90 12.86 30.80
CA GLY A 538 31.70 13.52 31.35
C GLY A 538 30.38 13.05 30.74
N LYS A 539 30.37 12.05 29.85
CA LYS A 539 29.15 11.41 29.34
C LYS A 539 29.01 10.00 29.93
N ASP A 540 27.77 9.51 29.96
CA ASP A 540 27.48 8.13 30.39
C ASP A 540 28.23 7.11 29.50
N ALA A 541 29.00 6.23 30.15
CA ALA A 541 29.82 5.24 29.46
C ALA A 541 28.98 4.20 28.69
N ARG A 542 27.76 3.91 29.13
CA ARG A 542 26.82 3.02 28.42
C ARG A 542 26.37 3.66 27.13
N HIS A 543 25.94 4.92 27.19
CA HIS A 543 25.51 5.68 26.02
C HIS A 543 26.63 5.78 24.97
N THR A 544 27.81 6.27 25.36
CA THR A 544 28.93 6.47 24.43
C THR A 544 29.44 5.18 23.81
N SER A 545 29.46 4.08 24.59
CA SER A 545 29.77 2.74 24.07
C SER A 545 28.75 2.28 23.01
N LEU A 546 27.46 2.56 23.19
CA LEU A 546 26.42 2.25 22.21
C LEU A 546 26.50 3.13 20.97
N SER A 547 26.78 4.42 21.11
CA SER A 547 26.99 5.32 19.97
C SER A 547 28.19 4.88 19.13
N ALA A 548 29.26 4.38 19.75
CA ALA A 548 30.40 3.80 19.04
C ALA A 548 30.00 2.60 18.18
N LEU A 549 29.21 1.66 18.72
CA LEU A 549 28.65 0.53 17.96
C LEU A 549 27.69 1.00 16.85
N GLY A 550 26.86 2.00 17.12
CA GLY A 550 25.99 2.63 16.13
C GLY A 550 26.76 3.18 14.95
N HIS A 551 27.89 3.87 15.19
CA HIS A 551 28.76 4.37 14.13
C HIS A 551 29.44 3.25 13.32
N LEU A 552 29.87 2.16 13.97
CA LEU A 552 30.38 0.97 13.27
C LEU A 552 29.30 0.39 12.34
N TYR A 553 28.07 0.24 12.84
CA TYR A 553 26.92 -0.20 12.05
C TYR A 553 26.66 0.72 10.85
N GLN A 554 26.70 2.05 11.02
CA GLN A 554 26.52 3.00 9.91
C GLN A 554 27.60 2.88 8.84
N CYS A 555 28.80 2.45 9.23
CA CYS A 555 29.90 2.27 8.29
C CYS A 555 29.77 1.00 7.45
N GLY A 556 28.88 0.07 7.82
CA GLY A 556 28.76 -1.22 7.16
C GLY A 556 29.38 -2.38 7.94
N VAL A 557 29.96 -2.13 9.12
CA VAL A 557 30.63 -3.18 9.92
C VAL A 557 29.58 -4.17 10.39
N ASP A 558 29.90 -5.47 10.26
CA ASP A 558 29.03 -6.53 10.75
C ASP A 558 29.11 -6.61 12.27
N VAL A 559 27.97 -6.51 12.93
CA VAL A 559 27.85 -6.48 14.39
C VAL A 559 27.02 -7.69 14.79
N ASP A 560 27.55 -8.50 15.71
CA ASP A 560 26.77 -9.59 16.29
C ASP A 560 25.79 -9.06 17.33
N TRP A 561 24.54 -8.86 16.89
CA TRP A 561 23.44 -8.36 17.73
C TRP A 561 22.95 -9.38 18.78
N SER A 562 23.40 -10.64 18.71
CA SER A 562 23.05 -11.65 19.72
C SER A 562 23.87 -11.54 21.01
N SER A 563 24.95 -10.76 20.99
CA SER A 563 25.97 -10.63 22.04
C SER A 563 25.58 -9.88 23.32
N SER A 564 24.30 -9.56 23.55
CA SER A 564 23.73 -8.79 24.69
C SER A 564 24.06 -7.29 24.75
N ILE A 565 24.92 -6.79 23.86
CA ILE A 565 25.41 -5.40 23.91
C ILE A 565 24.48 -4.48 23.12
N GLY A 566 23.74 -3.62 23.83
CA GLY A 566 22.85 -2.62 23.24
C GLY A 566 21.49 -3.15 22.75
N VAL A 567 21.37 -4.48 22.63
CA VAL A 567 20.16 -5.20 22.23
C VAL A 567 19.92 -6.31 23.27
N PRO A 568 18.68 -6.56 23.71
CA PRO A 568 18.42 -7.65 24.65
C PRO A 568 18.66 -9.01 24.00
N VAL A 569 19.21 -9.96 24.78
CA VAL A 569 19.51 -11.35 24.34
C VAL A 569 18.23 -12.10 23.94
N ALA A 570 17.14 -11.84 24.66
CA ALA A 570 15.82 -12.35 24.37
C ALA A 570 14.83 -11.18 24.37
N GLY A 571 14.27 -10.87 23.20
CA GLY A 571 13.19 -9.91 23.03
C GLY A 571 12.02 -10.54 22.26
N MET A 572 10.83 -9.97 22.42
CA MET A 572 9.68 -10.32 21.60
C MET A 572 9.74 -9.57 20.27
N THR A 573 9.44 -10.27 19.17
CA THR A 573 9.35 -9.62 17.86
C THR A 573 8.06 -8.82 17.79
N LEU A 574 8.17 -7.51 17.62
CA LEU A 574 7.02 -6.61 17.50
C LEU A 574 6.33 -6.77 16.15
N THR A 575 4.99 -6.84 16.15
CA THR A 575 4.16 -7.05 14.95
C THR A 575 3.40 -5.81 14.50
N ASN A 576 3.53 -4.70 15.24
CA ASN A 576 2.78 -3.45 15.08
C ASN A 576 3.72 -2.26 14.76
N LEU A 577 4.90 -2.54 14.21
CA LEU A 577 5.82 -1.49 13.77
C LEU A 577 5.26 -0.73 12.55
N PRO A 578 5.64 0.54 12.36
CA PRO A 578 5.39 1.26 11.12
C PRO A 578 5.92 0.49 9.91
N ASN A 579 5.16 0.49 8.82
CA ASN A 579 5.55 -0.16 7.57
C ASN A 579 6.77 0.53 6.95
N TYR A 580 7.48 -0.19 6.06
CA TYR A 580 8.57 0.40 5.31
C TYR A 580 8.09 1.58 4.45
N PRO A 581 8.69 2.79 4.56
CA PRO A 581 8.29 3.96 3.78
C PRO A 581 8.82 3.86 2.34
N TRP A 582 8.00 3.34 1.44
CA TRP A 582 8.32 3.22 0.02
C TRP A 582 8.54 4.58 -0.65
N ASP A 583 9.65 4.71 -1.38
CA ASP A 583 9.95 5.92 -2.15
C ASP A 583 9.29 5.86 -3.54
N HIS A 584 8.23 6.65 -3.72
CA HIS A 584 7.51 6.79 -5.00
C HIS A 584 7.91 8.06 -5.78
N SER A 585 9.00 8.75 -5.38
CA SER A 585 9.42 10.02 -6.01
C SER A 585 10.05 9.86 -7.39
N GLY A 586 10.52 8.65 -7.74
CA GLY A 586 11.18 8.34 -9.01
C GLY A 586 10.32 8.41 -10.28
N GLY A 587 9.11 8.98 -10.18
CA GLY A 587 8.11 9.00 -11.23
C GLY A 587 7.24 7.74 -11.25
N SER A 588 6.29 7.72 -12.18
CA SER A 588 5.42 6.56 -12.35
C SER A 588 6.13 5.47 -13.16
N PHE A 589 6.36 4.31 -12.55
CA PHE A 589 6.76 3.09 -13.26
C PHE A 589 5.57 2.40 -13.94
N TRP A 590 4.38 3.02 -13.93
CA TRP A 590 3.20 2.45 -14.57
C TRP A 590 3.22 2.71 -16.07
N TYR A 591 3.16 1.62 -16.82
CA TYR A 591 2.71 1.67 -18.20
C TYR A 591 1.18 1.54 -18.24
N GLU A 592 0.50 2.64 -18.57
CA GLU A 592 -0.95 2.63 -18.81
C GLU A 592 -1.24 2.77 -20.31
N ALA A 593 -1.96 1.79 -20.88
CA ALA A 593 -2.38 1.85 -22.27
C ALA A 593 -3.35 3.02 -22.52
N ARG A 594 -3.29 3.63 -23.70
CA ARG A 594 -4.16 4.76 -24.12
C ARG A 594 -5.65 4.47 -23.85
N VAL A 595 -6.12 3.28 -24.20
CA VAL A 595 -7.52 2.83 -24.03
C VAL A 595 -7.94 2.82 -22.55
N SER A 596 -7.07 2.33 -21.67
CA SER A 596 -7.31 2.35 -20.21
C SER A 596 -7.38 3.78 -19.69
N ARG A 597 -6.39 4.61 -20.07
CA ARG A 597 -6.34 6.01 -19.65
C ARG A 597 -7.54 6.81 -20.13
N GLU A 598 -7.93 6.64 -21.40
CA GLU A 598 -9.10 7.29 -21.97
C GLU A 598 -10.39 6.81 -21.32
N SER A 599 -10.49 5.54 -20.89
CA SER A 599 -11.63 5.01 -20.15
C SER A 599 -11.72 5.55 -18.71
N ARG A 600 -10.57 5.71 -18.05
CA ARG A 600 -10.45 6.21 -16.68
C ARG A 600 -10.64 7.73 -16.59
N LEU A 601 -10.15 8.45 -17.59
CA LEU A 601 -10.21 9.92 -17.68
C LEU A 601 -11.19 10.38 -18.76
N ARG A 602 -12.31 9.65 -18.94
CA ARG A 602 -13.35 10.03 -19.91
C ARG A 602 -13.86 11.43 -19.60
N ARG A 603 -13.80 12.32 -20.59
CA ARG A 603 -14.36 13.68 -20.48
C ARG A 603 -15.88 13.66 -20.37
N PHE A 604 -16.53 12.72 -21.06
CA PHE A 604 -17.98 12.55 -21.06
C PHE A 604 -18.33 11.13 -20.59
N GLY A 605 -19.28 11.04 -19.66
CA GLY A 605 -19.79 9.76 -19.15
C GLY A 605 -20.66 9.04 -20.17
N HIS A 606 -21.32 7.97 -19.71
CA HIS A 606 -22.33 7.29 -20.52
C HIS A 606 -23.52 8.23 -20.76
N HIS A 607 -23.86 8.46 -22.03
CA HIS A 607 -25.03 9.24 -22.42
C HIS A 607 -26.21 8.28 -22.71
N ARG A 608 -27.39 8.61 -22.18
CA ARG A 608 -28.62 7.80 -22.28
C ARG A 608 -28.93 7.25 -23.69
N LEU A 609 -28.99 8.12 -24.70
CA LEU A 609 -29.21 7.71 -26.10
C LEU A 609 -27.95 7.35 -26.89
N LEU A 610 -26.89 8.15 -26.79
CA LEU A 610 -25.67 7.99 -27.58
C LEU A 610 -24.75 6.86 -27.07
N GLY A 611 -24.83 6.53 -25.78
CA GLY A 611 -23.95 5.62 -25.08
C GLY A 611 -22.61 6.25 -24.70
N ALA A 612 -21.55 5.44 -24.69
CA ALA A 612 -20.21 5.89 -24.33
C ALA A 612 -19.28 5.91 -25.56
N ARG A 613 -18.35 6.88 -25.59
CA ARG A 613 -17.30 6.94 -26.62
C ARG A 613 -16.42 5.69 -26.52
N VAL A 614 -16.19 5.03 -27.66
CA VAL A 614 -15.29 3.88 -27.79
C VAL A 614 -13.84 4.38 -27.75
N PRO A 615 -13.05 4.07 -26.71
CA PRO A 615 -11.68 4.59 -26.58
C PRO A 615 -10.74 4.18 -27.73
N GLU A 616 -11.00 3.03 -28.35
CA GLU A 616 -10.24 2.51 -29.49
C GLU A 616 -10.49 3.33 -30.76
N SER A 617 -11.60 4.06 -30.85
CA SER A 617 -11.92 4.90 -32.01
C SER A 617 -10.92 6.05 -32.19
N SER A 618 -10.71 6.47 -33.43
CA SER A 618 -9.79 7.57 -33.72
C SER A 618 -10.37 8.92 -33.26
N GLY A 619 -9.51 9.92 -33.05
CA GLY A 619 -9.97 11.29 -32.77
C GLY A 619 -10.66 11.95 -33.96
N LEU A 620 -10.35 11.51 -35.18
CA LEU A 620 -10.93 12.04 -36.42
C LEU A 620 -12.26 11.37 -36.77
N GLU A 621 -12.37 10.07 -36.50
CA GLU A 621 -13.59 9.29 -36.74
C GLU A 621 -14.03 8.62 -35.43
N PRO A 622 -14.51 9.41 -34.44
CA PRO A 622 -14.97 8.87 -33.17
C PRO A 622 -16.22 8.01 -33.35
N LEU A 623 -16.31 6.99 -32.50
CA LEU A 623 -17.45 6.09 -32.40
C LEU A 623 -18.03 6.14 -30.98
N TRP A 624 -19.34 6.01 -30.89
CA TRP A 624 -20.07 5.79 -29.65
C TRP A 624 -20.87 4.50 -29.76
N ARG A 625 -20.91 3.75 -28.65
CA ARG A 625 -21.63 2.49 -28.54
C ARG A 625 -22.61 2.58 -27.39
N ASN A 626 -23.85 2.15 -27.64
CA ASN A 626 -24.91 2.06 -26.65
C ASN A 626 -25.64 0.71 -26.73
N GLN A 627 -26.14 0.21 -25.60
CA GLN A 627 -27.12 -0.88 -25.55
C GLN A 627 -28.47 -0.28 -25.21
N LEU A 628 -29.22 0.13 -26.23
CA LEU A 628 -30.47 0.87 -26.06
C LEU A 628 -31.60 -0.10 -25.73
N ASN A 629 -32.33 0.15 -24.65
CA ASN A 629 -33.49 -0.66 -24.24
C ASN A 629 -34.57 0.22 -23.60
N LEU A 630 -35.80 -0.31 -23.51
CA LEU A 630 -36.96 0.42 -22.97
C LEU A 630 -36.99 0.49 -21.44
N VAL A 631 -36.20 -0.33 -20.74
CA VAL A 631 -36.11 -0.29 -19.27
C VAL A 631 -35.34 0.95 -18.84
N ASP A 632 -34.23 1.26 -19.53
CA ASP A 632 -33.40 2.42 -19.27
C ASP A 632 -34.03 3.71 -19.83
N GLU A 633 -34.77 3.63 -20.94
CA GLU A 633 -35.42 4.77 -21.60
C GLU A 633 -36.94 4.56 -21.79
N PRO A 634 -37.74 4.55 -20.71
CA PRO A 634 -39.16 4.17 -20.76
C PRO A 634 -40.02 5.10 -21.61
N TRP A 635 -39.66 6.39 -21.71
CA TRP A 635 -40.37 7.37 -22.53
C TRP A 635 -40.36 7.02 -24.03
N LEU A 636 -39.39 6.23 -24.51
CA LEU A 636 -39.37 5.77 -25.90
C LEU A 636 -40.55 4.85 -26.24
N ALA A 637 -41.13 4.17 -25.24
CA ALA A 637 -42.28 3.29 -25.43
C ALA A 637 -43.53 4.05 -25.93
N ASP A 638 -43.58 5.36 -25.73
CA ASP A 638 -44.69 6.22 -26.16
C ASP A 638 -44.62 6.64 -27.63
N HIS A 639 -43.57 6.30 -28.36
CA HIS A 639 -43.48 6.58 -29.80
C HIS A 639 -43.79 5.32 -30.62
N LYS A 640 -45.08 5.05 -30.86
CA LYS A 640 -45.53 3.86 -31.59
C LYS A 640 -46.03 4.18 -32.98
N VAL A 641 -45.66 3.32 -33.92
CA VAL A 641 -46.24 3.28 -35.27
C VAL A 641 -46.94 1.93 -35.40
N ARG A 642 -48.26 1.96 -35.47
CA ARG A 642 -49.14 0.79 -35.33
C ARG A 642 -48.89 0.08 -33.99
N SER A 643 -48.44 -1.17 -33.99
CA SER A 643 -48.14 -1.92 -32.77
C SER A 643 -46.72 -1.70 -32.26
N ASP A 644 -45.82 -1.20 -33.10
CA ASP A 644 -44.38 -1.32 -32.87
C ASP A 644 -43.83 -0.03 -32.27
N VAL A 645 -42.97 -0.16 -31.26
CA VAL A 645 -42.21 0.96 -30.72
C VAL A 645 -41.09 1.30 -31.70
N VAL A 646 -41.14 2.50 -32.27
CA VAL A 646 -40.20 2.94 -33.30
C VAL A 646 -39.35 4.06 -32.73
N PHE A 647 -38.03 3.96 -32.85
CA PHE A 647 -37.14 5.03 -32.43
C PHE A 647 -37.45 6.32 -33.22
N PRO A 648 -37.71 7.45 -32.53
CA PRO A 648 -38.15 8.68 -33.18
C PRO A 648 -37.07 9.25 -34.09
N PHE A 649 -37.47 9.86 -35.22
CA PHE A 649 -36.55 10.55 -36.11
C PHE A 649 -35.74 11.61 -35.34
N ALA A 650 -36.41 12.33 -34.44
CA ALA A 650 -35.83 13.30 -33.54
C ALA A 650 -34.71 12.74 -32.65
N GLY A 651 -34.78 11.45 -32.29
CA GLY A 651 -33.73 10.77 -31.53
C GLY A 651 -32.41 10.74 -32.28
N TYR A 652 -32.43 10.46 -33.58
CA TYR A 652 -31.21 10.50 -34.41
C TYR A 652 -30.60 11.90 -34.49
N ILE A 653 -31.45 12.94 -34.54
CA ILE A 653 -31.00 14.34 -34.56
C ILE A 653 -30.32 14.72 -33.24
N ALA A 654 -30.93 14.34 -32.11
CA ALA A 654 -30.35 14.57 -30.79
C ALA A 654 -29.02 13.82 -30.62
N MET A 655 -28.94 12.55 -31.04
CA MET A 655 -27.69 11.78 -31.04
C MET A 655 -26.61 12.46 -31.89
N ALA A 656 -26.96 12.96 -33.10
CA ALA A 656 -26.04 13.68 -33.95
C ALA A 656 -25.51 14.95 -33.27
N GLY A 657 -26.41 15.76 -32.67
CA GLY A 657 -26.04 16.94 -31.89
C GLY A 657 -25.07 16.63 -30.76
N GLU A 658 -25.33 15.55 -30.02
CA GLU A 658 -24.45 15.12 -28.93
C GLU A 658 -23.09 14.62 -29.42
N THR A 659 -23.02 13.89 -30.54
CA THR A 659 -21.74 13.46 -31.12
C THR A 659 -20.86 14.66 -31.48
N LEU A 660 -21.47 15.72 -32.02
CA LEU A 660 -20.79 16.95 -32.36
C LEU A 660 -20.30 17.67 -31.09
N ARG A 661 -21.14 17.77 -30.06
CA ARG A 661 -20.77 18.37 -28.77
C ARG A 661 -19.58 17.66 -28.14
N GLN A 662 -19.61 16.33 -28.08
CA GLN A 662 -18.51 15.54 -27.50
C GLN A 662 -17.23 15.57 -28.34
N THR A 663 -17.32 15.73 -29.66
CA THR A 663 -16.14 15.80 -30.55
C THR A 663 -15.49 17.18 -30.53
N THR A 664 -16.29 18.24 -30.60
CA THR A 664 -15.80 19.62 -30.67
C THR A 664 -15.54 20.22 -29.28
N GLY A 665 -16.17 19.68 -28.24
CA GLY A 665 -16.10 20.20 -26.88
C GLY A 665 -16.78 21.56 -26.70
N LEU A 666 -17.62 21.98 -27.65
CA LEU A 666 -18.35 23.24 -27.61
C LEU A 666 -19.67 23.07 -26.85
N ASP A 667 -19.70 23.53 -25.60
CA ASP A 667 -20.91 23.53 -24.78
C ASP A 667 -21.76 24.79 -25.03
N GLY A 668 -23.08 24.65 -25.01
CA GLY A 668 -24.01 25.78 -25.17
C GLY A 668 -24.10 26.37 -26.60
N VAL A 669 -23.51 25.72 -27.60
CA VAL A 669 -23.61 26.11 -29.01
C VAL A 669 -24.59 25.19 -29.73
N GLY A 670 -25.54 25.75 -30.49
CA GLY A 670 -26.47 24.99 -31.31
C GLY A 670 -25.78 24.26 -32.48
N TYR A 671 -26.56 23.50 -33.23
CA TYR A 671 -26.06 22.75 -34.39
C TYR A 671 -27.00 22.84 -35.59
N ARG A 672 -26.42 22.69 -36.77
CA ARG A 672 -27.15 22.61 -38.04
C ARG A 672 -26.93 21.24 -38.65
N VAL A 673 -28.01 20.54 -38.95
CA VAL A 673 -28.00 19.29 -39.72
C VAL A 673 -28.53 19.52 -41.12
N ARG A 674 -27.99 18.80 -42.10
CA ARG A 674 -28.48 18.80 -43.48
C ARG A 674 -28.40 17.43 -44.12
N ASN A 675 -29.20 17.23 -45.16
CA ASN A 675 -29.26 15.98 -45.93
C ASN A 675 -29.41 14.75 -45.02
N VAL A 676 -30.21 14.86 -43.96
CA VAL A 676 -30.48 13.75 -43.06
C VAL A 676 -31.49 12.83 -43.73
N SER A 677 -31.19 11.54 -43.78
CA SER A 677 -32.05 10.52 -44.36
C SER A 677 -32.12 9.30 -43.45
N VAL A 678 -33.34 8.82 -43.21
CA VAL A 678 -33.60 7.57 -42.51
C VAL A 678 -33.91 6.49 -43.54
N LYS A 679 -33.04 5.49 -43.62
CA LYS A 679 -33.15 4.36 -44.56
C LYS A 679 -34.01 3.22 -44.02
N SER A 680 -33.97 3.03 -42.71
CA SER A 680 -34.71 1.97 -42.02
C SER A 680 -35.06 2.43 -40.61
N ALA A 681 -36.30 2.20 -40.19
CA ALA A 681 -36.74 2.49 -38.83
C ALA A 681 -36.05 1.52 -37.85
N MET A 682 -35.60 2.03 -36.69
CA MET A 682 -35.10 1.20 -35.61
C MET A 682 -36.29 0.82 -34.74
N MET A 683 -36.59 -0.48 -34.67
CA MET A 683 -37.66 -1.01 -33.83
C MET A 683 -37.08 -1.34 -32.45
N LEU A 684 -37.77 -0.93 -31.40
CA LEU A 684 -37.40 -1.21 -30.02
C LEU A 684 -38.36 -2.25 -29.43
N SER A 685 -37.81 -3.08 -28.55
CA SER A 685 -38.55 -4.12 -27.84
C SER A 685 -37.99 -4.22 -26.42
N ASP A 686 -38.43 -5.23 -25.67
CA ASP A 686 -37.85 -5.52 -24.36
C ASP A 686 -36.39 -6.03 -24.46
N GLU A 687 -35.96 -6.53 -25.62
CA GLU A 687 -34.53 -6.84 -25.87
C GLU A 687 -33.74 -5.56 -26.16
N SER A 688 -32.51 -5.48 -25.62
CA SER A 688 -31.57 -4.39 -25.91
C SER A 688 -31.05 -4.44 -27.34
N VAL A 689 -31.00 -3.28 -28.00
CA VAL A 689 -30.45 -3.10 -29.33
C VAL A 689 -29.09 -2.42 -29.23
N GLU A 690 -28.05 -3.08 -29.76
CA GLU A 690 -26.74 -2.45 -29.86
C GLU A 690 -26.76 -1.36 -30.93
N VAL A 691 -26.50 -0.12 -30.53
CA VAL A 691 -26.45 1.05 -31.41
C VAL A 691 -25.02 1.58 -31.48
N VAL A 692 -24.52 1.78 -32.69
CA VAL A 692 -23.23 2.42 -32.94
C VAL A 692 -23.45 3.68 -33.77
N THR A 693 -22.96 4.80 -33.24
CA THR A 693 -22.98 6.09 -33.92
C THR A 693 -21.56 6.50 -34.26
N SER A 694 -21.34 6.89 -35.52
CA SER A 694 -20.04 7.36 -36.02
C SER A 694 -20.14 8.80 -36.48
N LEU A 695 -19.10 9.59 -36.23
CA LEU A 695 -18.94 10.94 -36.77
C LEU A 695 -17.60 11.00 -37.51
N ARG A 696 -17.55 11.61 -38.70
CA ARG A 696 -16.30 11.81 -39.45
C ARG A 696 -16.32 13.14 -40.22
N PRO A 697 -15.19 13.85 -40.38
CA PRO A 697 -15.12 15.04 -41.22
C PRO A 697 -15.56 14.75 -42.66
N VAL A 698 -16.34 15.65 -43.26
CA VAL A 698 -16.64 15.59 -44.69
C VAL A 698 -15.35 15.84 -45.47
N LYS A 699 -15.02 14.94 -46.41
CA LYS A 699 -13.81 15.08 -47.24
C LYS A 699 -13.99 16.24 -48.24
N LEU A 700 -13.11 17.23 -48.18
CA LEU A 700 -13.04 18.32 -49.16
C LEU A 700 -11.87 18.04 -50.13
N THR A 701 -12.06 18.31 -51.42
CA THR A 701 -10.97 18.24 -52.42
C THR A 701 -9.99 19.39 -52.17
N GLY A 702 -8.98 19.18 -51.33
CA GLY A 702 -7.90 20.14 -51.07
C GLY A 702 -7.73 20.61 -49.61
N SER A 703 -8.55 20.13 -48.66
CA SER A 703 -8.37 20.40 -47.22
C SER A 703 -8.91 19.27 -46.36
N THR A 704 -8.27 19.01 -45.23
CA THR A 704 -8.74 18.09 -44.19
C THR A 704 -9.66 18.75 -43.17
N ASP A 705 -9.73 20.09 -43.15
CA ASP A 705 -10.44 20.88 -42.14
C ASP A 705 -11.83 21.29 -42.64
N SER A 706 -12.73 20.33 -42.70
CA SER A 706 -14.15 20.61 -42.94
C SER A 706 -14.84 21.00 -41.64
N SER A 707 -15.62 22.08 -41.66
CA SER A 707 -16.55 22.43 -40.57
C SER A 707 -17.78 21.52 -40.49
N TRP A 708 -18.03 20.73 -41.54
CA TRP A 708 -19.08 19.73 -41.61
C TRP A 708 -18.55 18.33 -41.34
N PHE A 709 -19.38 17.54 -40.65
CA PHE A 709 -19.15 16.14 -40.34
C PHE A 709 -20.28 15.28 -40.91
N ASP A 710 -19.95 14.12 -41.49
CA ASP A 710 -20.93 13.07 -41.75
C ASP A 710 -21.18 12.31 -40.45
N PHE A 711 -22.45 12.17 -40.05
CA PHE A 711 -22.85 11.25 -38.98
C PHE A 711 -23.61 10.05 -39.56
N CYS A 712 -23.49 8.91 -38.91
CA CYS A 712 -24.20 7.69 -39.27
C CYS A 712 -24.57 6.91 -38.01
N VAL A 713 -25.84 6.48 -37.93
CA VAL A 713 -26.37 5.65 -36.84
C VAL A 713 -26.70 4.27 -37.40
N MET A 714 -26.11 3.24 -36.79
CA MET A 714 -26.30 1.84 -37.15
C MET A 714 -26.73 1.03 -35.94
N SER A 715 -27.48 -0.04 -36.15
CA SER A 715 -27.69 -1.08 -35.16
C SER A 715 -27.02 -2.39 -35.56
N TYR A 716 -26.67 -3.17 -34.55
CA TYR A 716 -26.15 -4.53 -34.69
C TYR A 716 -27.13 -5.48 -34.02
N GLY A 717 -27.87 -6.25 -34.83
CA GLY A 717 -28.65 -7.39 -34.35
C GLY A 717 -27.82 -8.67 -34.30
N LYS A 718 -28.42 -9.75 -33.79
CA LYS A 718 -27.77 -11.08 -33.63
C LYS A 718 -27.11 -11.62 -34.91
N SER A 719 -27.61 -11.26 -36.09
CA SER A 719 -27.09 -11.74 -37.39
C SER A 719 -27.01 -10.68 -38.50
N SER A 720 -27.35 -9.41 -38.23
CA SER A 720 -27.42 -8.37 -39.26
C SER A 720 -27.07 -6.99 -38.73
N ARG A 721 -26.34 -6.23 -39.54
CA ARG A 721 -26.11 -4.79 -39.31
C ARG A 721 -27.09 -3.98 -40.15
N THR A 722 -27.76 -3.00 -39.53
CA THR A 722 -28.74 -2.15 -40.22
C THR A 722 -28.32 -0.70 -40.08
N LYS A 723 -28.18 -0.01 -41.21
CA LYS A 723 -27.97 1.44 -41.23
C LYS A 723 -29.33 2.12 -41.13
N HIS A 724 -29.53 2.91 -40.07
CA HIS A 724 -30.80 3.58 -39.80
C HIS A 724 -30.81 5.00 -40.36
N CYS A 725 -29.85 5.82 -39.96
CA CYS A 725 -29.83 7.25 -40.27
C CYS A 725 -28.43 7.70 -40.71
N GLU A 726 -28.36 8.55 -41.73
CA GLU A 726 -27.13 9.24 -42.11
C GLU A 726 -27.44 10.70 -42.48
N GLY A 727 -26.49 11.60 -42.25
CA GLY A 727 -26.63 13.01 -42.57
C GLY A 727 -25.35 13.79 -42.30
N GLN A 728 -25.42 15.10 -42.47
CA GLN A 728 -24.30 16.00 -42.18
C GLN A 728 -24.64 16.96 -41.05
N ILE A 729 -23.68 17.24 -40.20
CA ILE A 729 -23.84 18.13 -39.04
C ILE A 729 -22.66 19.09 -38.90
N LYS A 730 -22.92 20.30 -38.40
CA LYS A 730 -21.88 21.24 -37.96
C LYS A 730 -22.35 22.07 -36.77
N ALA A 731 -21.39 22.62 -36.03
CA ALA A 731 -21.67 23.63 -35.02
C ALA A 731 -22.24 24.89 -35.69
N TYR A 732 -23.24 25.51 -35.06
CA TYR A 732 -23.92 26.67 -35.62
C TYR A 732 -24.28 27.66 -34.52
N ASN A 733 -23.77 28.89 -34.63
CA ASN A 733 -24.20 29.98 -33.76
C ASN A 733 -25.58 30.47 -34.21
N THR A 734 -26.58 30.37 -33.34
CA THR A 734 -27.96 30.79 -33.62
C THR A 734 -28.20 32.29 -33.47
N GLN A 735 -27.20 33.07 -33.03
CA GLN A 735 -27.28 34.53 -33.01
C GLN A 735 -27.49 35.07 -34.43
N GLY A 736 -28.60 35.80 -34.64
CA GLY A 736 -28.95 36.40 -35.93
C GLY A 736 -29.80 35.54 -36.86
N LEU A 737 -30.39 34.43 -36.36
CA LEU A 737 -31.48 33.77 -37.09
C LEU A 737 -32.73 34.66 -37.06
N GLU A 738 -33.12 35.16 -38.22
CA GLU A 738 -34.41 35.82 -38.40
C GLU A 738 -35.54 34.81 -38.16
N PRO A 739 -36.51 35.09 -37.27
CA PRO A 739 -37.70 34.26 -37.10
C PRO A 739 -38.44 34.10 -38.43
N LEU A 740 -39.08 32.94 -38.64
CA LEU A 740 -40.05 32.83 -39.74
C LEU A 740 -41.10 33.94 -39.58
N PRO A 741 -41.56 34.57 -40.68
CA PRO A 741 -42.58 35.61 -40.62
C PRO A 741 -43.78 35.09 -39.83
N ALA A 742 -44.13 35.78 -38.74
CA ALA A 742 -45.26 35.40 -37.92
C ALA A 742 -46.54 35.36 -38.79
N PRO A 743 -47.33 34.28 -38.74
CA PRO A 743 -48.60 34.24 -39.45
C PRO A 743 -49.51 35.36 -38.96
N THR A 744 -50.28 35.96 -39.88
CA THR A 744 -51.22 37.01 -39.52
C THR A 744 -52.31 36.45 -38.60
N PRO A 745 -52.61 37.09 -37.45
CA PRO A 745 -53.56 36.59 -36.46
C PRO A 745 -54.94 36.24 -37.04
N ASP A 746 -55.41 37.03 -38.00
CA ASP A 746 -56.73 36.88 -38.63
C ASP A 746 -56.89 35.60 -39.47
N SER A 747 -55.78 34.92 -39.81
CA SER A 747 -55.80 33.65 -40.55
C SER A 747 -55.94 32.41 -39.66
N MET A 748 -55.63 32.52 -38.36
CA MET A 748 -55.49 31.39 -37.42
C MET A 748 -56.78 31.10 -36.62
N VAL A 749 -57.86 30.81 -37.34
CA VAL A 749 -59.22 30.72 -36.76
C VAL A 749 -59.60 29.34 -36.23
N ARG A 750 -58.88 28.27 -36.57
CA ARG A 750 -59.24 26.90 -36.17
C ARG A 750 -58.46 26.49 -34.91
N ALA A 751 -59.13 26.50 -33.76
CA ALA A 751 -58.62 25.89 -32.53
C ALA A 751 -58.85 24.37 -32.55
N ILE A 752 -57.82 23.60 -32.19
CA ILE A 752 -57.83 22.14 -32.20
C ILE A 752 -57.49 21.67 -30.79
N PRO A 753 -58.42 21.04 -30.07
CA PRO A 753 -58.10 20.42 -28.78
C PRO A 753 -57.03 19.34 -28.97
N SER A 754 -55.96 19.39 -28.17
CA SER A 754 -54.84 18.45 -28.25
C SER A 754 -55.28 16.96 -28.22
N PRO A 755 -56.20 16.52 -27.34
CA PRO A 755 -56.67 15.13 -27.35
C PRO A 755 -57.37 14.71 -28.66
N HIS A 756 -58.01 15.66 -29.34
CA HIS A 756 -58.66 15.39 -30.62
C HIS A 756 -57.63 15.24 -31.75
N TRP A 757 -56.55 16.02 -31.71
CA TRP A 757 -55.43 15.88 -32.64
C TRP A 757 -54.77 14.50 -32.51
N TYR A 758 -54.41 14.09 -31.30
CA TYR A 758 -53.76 12.80 -31.07
C TYR A 758 -54.65 11.60 -31.37
N ARG A 759 -55.98 11.70 -31.17
CA ARG A 759 -56.94 10.70 -31.65
C ARG A 759 -56.93 10.56 -33.18
N SER A 760 -56.81 11.68 -33.90
CA SER A 760 -56.72 11.64 -35.36
C SER A 760 -55.43 10.97 -35.85
N MET A 761 -54.33 11.09 -35.08
CA MET A 761 -53.06 10.40 -35.37
C MET A 761 -53.15 8.90 -35.08
N ASP A 762 -53.86 8.51 -34.02
CA ASP A 762 -54.14 7.12 -33.67
C ASP A 762 -54.91 6.41 -34.79
N GLU A 763 -55.95 7.04 -35.35
CA GLU A 763 -56.75 6.53 -36.47
C GLU A 763 -55.94 6.20 -37.74
N ILE A 764 -54.82 6.90 -37.97
CA ILE A 764 -53.93 6.63 -39.12
C ILE A 764 -52.76 5.70 -38.79
N GLY A 765 -52.67 5.24 -37.54
CA GLY A 765 -51.67 4.28 -37.06
C GLY A 765 -50.40 4.91 -36.49
N VAL A 766 -50.42 6.16 -36.01
CA VAL A 766 -49.34 6.75 -35.20
C VAL A 766 -49.84 6.99 -33.78
N LEU A 767 -49.42 6.13 -32.85
CA LEU A 767 -49.91 6.13 -31.47
C LEU A 767 -48.87 6.78 -30.57
N TYR A 768 -49.05 8.08 -30.34
CA TYR A 768 -48.26 8.81 -29.37
C TYR A 768 -48.82 8.60 -27.97
N GLY A 769 -48.00 8.07 -27.06
CA GLY A 769 -48.29 8.02 -25.62
C GLY A 769 -48.02 9.36 -24.93
N PRO A 770 -48.29 9.46 -23.62
CA PRO A 770 -48.26 10.71 -22.87
C PRO A 770 -47.00 11.57 -23.07
N GLU A 771 -45.80 10.97 -23.12
CA GLU A 771 -44.56 11.72 -23.27
C GLU A 771 -44.42 12.38 -24.65
N PHE A 772 -45.02 11.81 -25.71
CA PHE A 772 -44.97 12.39 -27.07
C PHE A 772 -46.19 13.27 -27.39
N GLN A 773 -47.15 13.39 -26.46
CA GLN A 773 -48.32 14.27 -26.59
C GLN A 773 -48.04 15.72 -26.14
N ALA A 774 -46.92 16.27 -26.59
CA ALA A 774 -46.39 17.54 -26.09
C ALA A 774 -47.07 18.80 -26.65
N LEU A 775 -47.95 18.69 -27.65
CA LEU A 775 -48.62 19.84 -28.26
C LEU A 775 -49.84 20.30 -27.47
N SER A 776 -49.91 21.60 -27.16
CA SER A 776 -51.04 22.25 -26.51
C SER A 776 -51.38 23.59 -27.18
N GLY A 777 -52.59 24.10 -26.98
CA GLY A 777 -53.04 25.37 -27.58
C GLY A 777 -52.93 25.40 -29.11
N ILE A 778 -53.22 24.27 -29.78
CA ILE A 778 -53.02 24.12 -31.22
C ILE A 778 -54.04 24.98 -31.98
N VAL A 779 -53.53 25.85 -32.86
CA VAL A 779 -54.32 26.65 -33.79
C VAL A 779 -53.81 26.47 -35.23
N SER A 780 -54.69 26.48 -36.21
CA SER A 780 -54.33 26.33 -37.62
C SER A 780 -55.14 27.27 -38.52
N SER A 781 -54.54 27.66 -39.64
CA SER A 781 -55.22 28.42 -40.69
C SER A 781 -56.13 27.53 -41.53
N THR A 782 -57.28 28.07 -41.94
CA THR A 782 -58.23 27.38 -42.82
C THR A 782 -57.91 27.59 -44.30
N VAL A 783 -57.15 28.64 -44.62
CA VAL A 783 -56.78 29.03 -45.98
C VAL A 783 -55.34 28.63 -46.29
N ASP A 784 -54.42 28.88 -45.37
CA ASP A 784 -53.00 28.59 -45.50
C ASP A 784 -52.62 27.31 -44.76
N ASN A 785 -51.57 26.65 -45.23
CA ASN A 785 -51.00 25.49 -44.56
C ASN A 785 -50.08 25.93 -43.41
N VAL A 786 -50.64 26.61 -42.40
CA VAL A 786 -49.88 27.13 -41.25
C VAL A 786 -50.55 26.69 -39.94
N ALA A 787 -49.75 26.35 -38.94
CA ALA A 787 -50.20 26.02 -37.59
C ALA A 787 -49.28 26.62 -36.53
N LYS A 788 -49.82 26.83 -35.34
CA LYS A 788 -49.11 27.33 -34.16
C LYS A 788 -49.55 26.52 -32.94
N ALA A 789 -48.62 26.23 -32.03
CA ALA A 789 -48.90 25.51 -30.80
C ALA A 789 -47.85 25.84 -29.73
N PHE A 790 -48.17 25.53 -28.48
CA PHE A 790 -47.20 25.43 -27.40
C PHE A 790 -46.71 23.99 -27.28
N ILE A 791 -45.41 23.82 -27.13
CA ILE A 791 -44.75 22.53 -26.87
C ILE A 791 -44.34 22.52 -25.41
N ASP A 792 -44.89 21.60 -24.63
CA ASP A 792 -44.53 21.38 -23.23
C ASP A 792 -43.77 20.07 -23.09
N ILE A 793 -42.50 20.16 -22.65
CA ILE A 793 -41.65 18.99 -22.38
C ILE A 793 -41.21 18.94 -20.91
N SER A 794 -42.00 19.54 -20.01
CA SER A 794 -41.67 19.60 -18.59
C SER A 794 -41.64 18.23 -17.90
N SER A 795 -42.37 17.22 -18.39
CA SER A 795 -42.27 15.82 -17.93
C SER A 795 -40.95 15.19 -18.34
N SER A 796 -40.63 15.22 -19.63
CA SER A 796 -39.44 14.55 -20.20
C SER A 796 -38.12 15.25 -19.82
N GLN A 797 -38.13 16.56 -19.55
CA GLN A 797 -36.92 17.29 -19.12
C GLN A 797 -36.45 16.94 -17.69
N ARG A 798 -37.30 16.33 -16.84
CA ARG A 798 -36.89 15.96 -15.48
C ARG A 798 -35.81 14.87 -15.47
N GLU A 799 -35.64 14.17 -16.58
CA GLU A 799 -34.83 12.95 -16.66
C GLU A 799 -33.59 13.05 -17.57
N ASP A 800 -33.49 14.05 -18.46
CA ASP A 800 -32.33 14.26 -19.36
C ASP A 800 -31.78 15.68 -19.28
N THR A 801 -30.69 15.85 -18.52
CA THR A 801 -29.96 17.11 -18.38
C THR A 801 -28.85 17.29 -19.42
N ALA A 802 -28.54 16.28 -20.23
CA ALA A 802 -27.37 16.26 -21.10
C ALA A 802 -27.67 16.75 -22.53
N SER A 803 -28.88 16.51 -23.04
CA SER A 803 -29.28 16.93 -24.37
C SER A 803 -29.49 18.45 -24.50
N GLN A 804 -29.00 19.05 -25.59
CA GLN A 804 -29.23 20.47 -25.89
C GLN A 804 -30.73 20.80 -26.09
N LEU A 805 -31.45 19.90 -26.76
CA LEU A 805 -32.90 19.91 -26.89
C LEU A 805 -33.38 18.45 -26.84
N HIS A 806 -34.39 18.18 -26.00
CA HIS A 806 -34.93 16.84 -25.85
C HIS A 806 -35.54 16.34 -27.17
N PRO A 807 -35.37 15.05 -27.55
CA PRO A 807 -35.95 14.49 -28.78
C PRO A 807 -37.45 14.74 -28.90
N VAL A 808 -38.22 14.66 -27.81
CA VAL A 808 -39.67 14.93 -27.80
C VAL A 808 -40.01 16.33 -28.32
N ALA A 809 -39.21 17.36 -28.00
CA ALA A 809 -39.48 18.71 -28.50
C ALA A 809 -39.22 18.82 -30.00
N ILE A 810 -38.15 18.20 -30.50
CA ILE A 810 -37.87 18.14 -31.94
C ILE A 810 -39.01 17.39 -32.64
N ASP A 811 -39.48 16.28 -32.07
CA ASP A 811 -40.59 15.51 -32.61
C ASP A 811 -41.90 16.30 -32.62
N ALA A 812 -42.23 17.01 -31.54
CA ALA A 812 -43.42 17.86 -31.47
C ALA A 812 -43.42 18.98 -32.53
N CYS A 813 -42.25 19.56 -32.83
CA CYS A 813 -42.10 20.48 -33.97
C CYS A 813 -42.42 19.80 -35.31
N LEU A 814 -42.01 18.54 -35.50
CA LEU A 814 -42.33 17.75 -36.70
C LEU A 814 -43.82 17.39 -36.75
N GLN A 815 -44.43 17.05 -35.61
CA GLN A 815 -45.87 16.81 -35.50
C GLN A 815 -46.67 18.06 -35.90
N LEU A 816 -46.22 19.26 -35.51
CA LEU A 816 -46.89 20.52 -35.87
C LEU A 816 -46.88 20.79 -37.39
N LEU A 817 -45.87 20.32 -38.12
CA LEU A 817 -45.88 20.37 -39.60
C LEU A 817 -47.01 19.52 -40.18
N LEU A 818 -47.33 18.39 -39.55
CA LEU A 818 -48.44 17.55 -39.96
C LEU A 818 -49.79 18.25 -39.72
N VAL A 819 -49.93 18.99 -38.60
CA VAL A 819 -51.11 19.85 -38.33
C VAL A 819 -51.28 20.89 -39.45
N ALA A 820 -50.19 21.57 -39.81
CA ALA A 820 -50.18 22.61 -40.83
C ALA A 820 -50.52 22.05 -42.23
N MET A 821 -50.03 20.85 -42.56
CA MET A 821 -50.30 20.16 -43.83
C MET A 821 -51.80 19.89 -44.02
N VAL A 822 -52.47 19.39 -42.98
CA VAL A 822 -53.90 19.04 -43.04
C VAL A 822 -54.84 20.19 -42.65
N LYS A 823 -54.31 21.41 -42.46
CA LYS A 823 -55.05 22.61 -42.01
C LYS A 823 -55.86 22.35 -40.73
N GLY A 824 -55.30 21.54 -39.83
CA GLY A 824 -55.93 21.19 -38.55
C GLY A 824 -57.11 20.22 -38.62
N VAL A 825 -57.35 19.58 -39.77
CA VAL A 825 -58.46 18.64 -39.96
C VAL A 825 -57.91 17.21 -40.12
N GLY A 826 -57.89 16.45 -39.03
CA GLY A 826 -57.28 15.11 -38.97
C GLY A 826 -57.76 14.12 -40.04
N ARG A 827 -59.06 14.11 -40.37
CA ARG A 827 -59.61 13.25 -41.45
C ARG A 827 -59.03 13.50 -42.85
N ASN A 828 -58.29 14.61 -43.05
CA ASN A 828 -57.63 14.89 -44.31
C ASN A 828 -56.31 14.10 -44.47
N PHE A 829 -55.88 13.35 -43.45
CA PHE A 829 -54.78 12.40 -43.62
C PHE A 829 -55.21 11.22 -44.51
N GLY A 830 -54.67 11.17 -45.73
CA GLY A 830 -54.94 10.07 -46.65
C GLY A 830 -54.09 8.81 -46.44
N LYS A 831 -53.01 8.89 -45.65
CA LYS A 831 -52.07 7.79 -45.36
C LYS A 831 -51.22 8.07 -44.12
N LEU A 832 -50.65 7.01 -43.55
CA LEU A 832 -49.62 7.10 -42.51
C LEU A 832 -48.44 7.94 -43.01
N CYS A 833 -48.06 8.96 -42.25
CA CYS A 833 -46.95 9.86 -42.57
C CYS A 833 -45.93 9.87 -41.43
N VAL A 834 -44.68 9.54 -41.74
CA VAL A 834 -43.54 9.61 -40.81
C VAL A 834 -42.39 10.39 -41.45
N PRO A 835 -41.58 11.14 -40.67
CA PRO A 835 -40.41 11.81 -41.21
C PRO A 835 -39.38 10.81 -41.75
N THR A 836 -38.97 10.94 -43.01
CA THR A 836 -37.96 10.08 -43.64
C THR A 836 -36.70 10.84 -44.06
N ALA A 837 -36.79 12.15 -44.28
CA ALA A 837 -35.66 12.98 -44.61
C ALA A 837 -35.84 14.43 -44.13
N ILE A 838 -34.73 15.07 -43.76
CA ILE A 838 -34.63 16.49 -43.45
C ILE A 838 -33.52 17.10 -44.29
N LYS A 839 -33.88 18.05 -45.15
CA LYS A 839 -32.91 18.75 -46.00
C LYS A 839 -32.02 19.68 -45.17
N ASP A 840 -32.60 20.45 -44.26
CA ASP A 840 -31.92 21.41 -43.41
C ASP A 840 -32.71 21.59 -42.10
N LEU A 841 -32.03 21.55 -40.96
CA LEU A 841 -32.62 21.81 -39.65
C LEU A 841 -31.54 22.45 -38.76
N ILE A 842 -31.94 23.49 -38.03
CA ILE A 842 -31.10 24.16 -37.06
C ILE A 842 -31.72 23.98 -35.68
N VAL A 843 -30.92 23.52 -34.74
CA VAL A 843 -31.30 23.35 -33.34
C VAL A 843 -30.46 24.32 -32.51
N GLY A 844 -31.14 25.24 -31.83
CA GLY A 844 -30.50 26.20 -30.95
C GLY A 844 -30.16 25.63 -29.57
N PRO A 845 -29.38 26.38 -28.77
CA PRO A 845 -29.13 26.01 -27.39
C PRO A 845 -30.42 26.07 -26.56
N LYS A 846 -30.46 25.29 -25.47
CA LYS A 846 -31.59 25.15 -24.56
C LYS A 846 -32.19 26.51 -24.13
N SER A 847 -33.48 26.74 -24.41
CA SER A 847 -34.14 28.03 -24.14
C SER A 847 -35.21 27.98 -23.03
N SER A 848 -36.06 26.95 -22.98
CA SER A 848 -37.14 26.80 -21.97
C SER A 848 -37.80 25.41 -22.04
N SER A 849 -38.54 25.00 -21.00
CA SER A 849 -39.34 23.76 -20.99
C SER A 849 -40.67 23.87 -21.74
N ILE A 850 -41.19 25.09 -21.89
CA ILE A 850 -42.36 25.42 -22.71
C ILE A 850 -41.90 26.32 -23.85
N MET A 851 -42.22 25.95 -25.08
CA MET A 851 -41.82 26.68 -26.29
C MET A 851 -43.03 26.98 -27.15
N GLU A 852 -43.04 28.15 -27.78
CA GLU A 852 -44.02 28.48 -28.80
C GLU A 852 -43.47 28.08 -30.18
N ALA A 853 -44.21 27.29 -30.94
CA ALA A 853 -43.80 26.79 -32.24
C ALA A 853 -44.80 27.23 -33.32
N THR A 854 -44.26 27.56 -34.50
CA THR A 854 -45.03 27.87 -35.70
C THR A 854 -44.52 27.01 -36.85
N ALA A 855 -45.43 26.38 -37.58
CA ALA A 855 -45.11 25.50 -38.71
C ALA A 855 -45.85 25.96 -39.97
N ARG A 856 -45.19 25.88 -41.13
CA ARG A 856 -45.79 26.10 -42.45
C ARG A 856 -45.47 24.93 -43.36
N SER A 857 -46.48 24.31 -43.95
CA SER A 857 -46.31 23.26 -44.96
C SER A 857 -46.47 23.85 -46.37
N VAL A 858 -45.64 23.40 -47.31
CA VAL A 858 -45.69 23.82 -48.73
C VAL A 858 -46.55 22.87 -49.57
N THR A 859 -46.96 21.73 -48.99
CA THR A 859 -47.79 20.70 -49.63
C THR A 859 -49.08 20.51 -48.83
N SER A 860 -50.21 20.36 -49.55
CA SER A 860 -51.51 19.95 -48.99
C SER A 860 -51.61 18.45 -48.83
#